data_AF-A0A7X5DXX9-F1
#
_entry.id   AF-A0A7X5DXX9-F1
#
_cell.length_a   1.000
_cell.length_b   1.000
_cell.length_c   1.000
_cell.angle_alpha   90.00
_cell.angle_beta   90.00
_cell.angle_gamma   90.00
#
_symmetry.space_group_name_H-M   'P 1'
#
loop_
_entity.id
_entity.type
_entity.pdbx_description
1 polymer ?
#
loop_
_entity_poly.entity_id
_entity_poly.type
_entity_poly.pdbx_seq_one_letter_code
_entity_poly.pdbx_strand_id
1 'polypeptide(L)'
;MDDKYIGKLLDSRYEILDISGVGGMAVVYKARDRALNRYVAIKVLKDELAQDEEFRSRFRNESQTVARLSHHNIVSIYDVSHTEGLNYIVMELVDGITLKEYLQKKGRLTWQEALFFAQQIARALEHAHSRGIIHQDIKPHNIMILRDATAKVTDFGIAKFAAKEETQVVKEAIGSVHYISPEQARGSTIDYRTDLYSLGVVMYEMLTGKLPFDGDNALSIVMQHISAMPLMPSEIVPSIPSGMNEIVMHAMCPTISRRYSSASELYADLERLKSDPNMTFGYSTETRGEAIESDETQKLPNFEMLSNVPIHHTPAKPVRDYEVELPPPVRREVQEPVYEERRQAQPYEERRAAPRPAERKRERERRRREEEEERFSDSPLLMVAVALLAIVLIGGVAFFWFSRFWGGESEGVEVPSFLGAVYTDVLNDPEYAQFRFDTEPREDDTSPENTVIDQNPARGDKIQENATITLYYAVPKEEDEEEDVQMEDFTDRELQTALDFLKELDKKSEVIEEFDEAIEEGRIIRTVPDAGQTIREEKVRIYVSKGPDDGPFEMPDYFNMDYSKAIADLTERGLVLDKAEPRDTNMPKDAVVDQSPEEGETVEKGTKVTLYYSSGEKPEDKPQDKDPDAQDPDETVGTGSITIPLPSDVPGDAKVTIEMSGRRIYENYFSTAQGSVTISGLEGSIGTHDVVVTVEIPNRPANNFDSTITFS
;
A
#
# COMPACT_ATOMS: atom_id res chain seq x y z
N MET A 1 12.27 -23.59 -14.19
CA MET A 1 13.21 -23.02 -15.17
C MET A 1 14.06 -22.05 -14.39
N ASP A 2 15.39 -22.18 -14.44
CA ASP A 2 16.29 -21.27 -13.74
C ASP A 2 16.26 -19.92 -14.46
N ASP A 3 15.99 -18.85 -13.71
CA ASP A 3 15.97 -17.50 -14.26
C ASP A 3 17.37 -17.06 -14.70
N LYS A 4 17.46 -16.32 -15.81
CA LYS A 4 18.71 -15.90 -16.46
C LYS A 4 19.60 -15.02 -15.59
N TYR A 5 19.05 -14.33 -14.59
CA TYR A 5 19.74 -13.31 -13.82
C TYR A 5 19.96 -13.65 -12.35
N ILE A 6 19.24 -14.62 -11.78
CA ILE A 6 19.46 -15.05 -10.39
C ILE A 6 20.92 -15.53 -10.18
N GLY A 7 21.57 -15.00 -9.15
CA GLY A 7 22.97 -15.27 -8.83
C GLY A 7 24.00 -14.47 -9.65
N LYS A 8 23.56 -13.64 -10.62
CA LYS A 8 24.46 -12.77 -11.38
C LYS A 8 24.74 -11.47 -10.65
N LEU A 9 25.91 -10.91 -10.93
CA LEU A 9 26.36 -9.62 -10.44
C LEU A 9 26.31 -8.60 -11.59
N LEU A 10 25.38 -7.64 -11.51
CA LEU A 10 25.25 -6.55 -12.46
C LEU A 10 26.19 -5.40 -12.09
N ASP A 11 26.89 -4.85 -13.07
CA ASP A 11 27.84 -3.73 -12.92
C ASP A 11 28.86 -3.91 -11.80
N SER A 12 29.25 -5.15 -11.53
CA SER A 12 30.12 -5.53 -10.41
C SER A 12 29.62 -5.06 -9.02
N ARG A 13 28.35 -4.66 -8.90
CA ARG A 13 27.77 -4.02 -7.71
C ARG A 13 26.51 -4.71 -7.21
N TYR A 14 25.58 -5.03 -8.09
CA TYR A 14 24.26 -5.51 -7.70
C TYR A 14 24.13 -7.01 -7.91
N GLU A 15 24.07 -7.77 -6.82
CA GLU A 15 23.89 -9.22 -6.87
C GLU A 15 22.40 -9.56 -6.85
N ILE A 16 21.89 -10.17 -7.93
CA ILE A 16 20.50 -10.58 -8.01
C ILE A 16 20.28 -11.86 -7.20
N LEU A 17 19.26 -11.84 -6.34
CA LEU A 17 18.99 -12.90 -5.38
C LEU A 17 17.73 -13.68 -5.72
N ASP A 18 16.65 -12.98 -6.07
CA ASP A 18 15.34 -13.59 -6.28
C ASP A 18 14.47 -12.70 -7.18
N ILE A 19 13.39 -13.26 -7.72
CA ILE A 19 12.36 -12.50 -8.44
C ILE A 19 11.35 -11.97 -7.42
N SER A 20 11.11 -10.66 -7.45
CA SER A 20 10.08 -10.00 -6.62
C SER A 20 8.75 -9.85 -7.34
N GLY A 21 8.75 -9.78 -8.68
CA GLY A 21 7.53 -9.65 -9.47
C GLY A 21 7.81 -9.69 -10.97
N VAL A 22 6.81 -10.12 -11.75
CA VAL A 22 6.88 -10.18 -13.22
C VAL A 22 5.73 -9.35 -13.77
N GLY A 23 6.06 -8.24 -14.45
CA GLY A 23 5.08 -7.44 -15.20
C GLY A 23 5.21 -7.67 -16.72
N GLY A 24 4.35 -7.04 -17.51
CA GLY A 24 4.36 -7.19 -18.97
C GLY A 24 5.60 -6.62 -19.63
N MET A 25 6.13 -5.50 -19.15
CA MET A 25 7.31 -4.83 -19.74
C MET A 25 8.64 -5.14 -19.05
N ALA A 26 8.60 -5.56 -17.79
CA ALA A 26 9.81 -5.72 -16.99
C ALA A 26 9.64 -6.82 -15.95
N VAL A 27 10.77 -7.37 -15.50
CA VAL A 27 10.86 -8.26 -14.35
C VAL A 27 11.55 -7.50 -13.23
N VAL A 28 10.95 -7.54 -12.04
CA VAL A 28 11.49 -6.91 -10.83
C VAL A 28 12.19 -7.97 -10.00
N TYR A 29 13.47 -7.75 -9.72
CA TYR A 29 14.31 -8.64 -8.92
C TYR A 29 14.63 -8.01 -7.58
N LYS A 30 14.74 -8.84 -6.54
CA LYS A 30 15.43 -8.48 -5.31
C LYS A 30 16.92 -8.67 -5.51
N ALA A 31 17.70 -7.64 -5.19
CA ALA A 31 19.15 -7.67 -5.29
C ALA A 31 19.83 -7.10 -4.04
N ARG A 32 21.11 -7.44 -3.83
CA ARG A 32 21.98 -6.84 -2.83
C ARG A 32 22.93 -5.88 -3.52
N ASP A 33 22.86 -4.61 -3.16
CA ASP A 33 23.90 -3.62 -3.47
C ASP A 33 25.11 -3.92 -2.58
N ARG A 34 26.17 -4.47 -3.17
CA ARG A 34 27.40 -4.84 -2.44
C ARG A 34 28.24 -3.65 -2.03
N ALA A 35 28.11 -2.50 -2.70
CA ALA A 35 28.87 -1.31 -2.37
C ALA A 35 28.34 -0.65 -1.09
N LEU A 36 27.01 -0.53 -0.97
CA LEU A 36 26.35 0.07 0.19
C LEU A 36 25.82 -0.96 1.21
N ASN A 37 26.00 -2.25 0.92
CA ASN A 37 25.54 -3.37 1.74
C ASN A 37 24.06 -3.30 2.14
N ARG A 38 23.19 -3.03 1.15
CA ARG A 38 21.73 -2.93 1.34
C ARG A 38 20.97 -3.76 0.31
N TYR A 39 19.72 -4.09 0.59
CA TYR A 39 18.83 -4.71 -0.40
C TYR A 39 18.13 -3.64 -1.23
N VAL A 40 17.98 -3.91 -2.52
CA VAL A 40 17.36 -3.04 -3.52
C VAL A 40 16.45 -3.85 -4.43
N ALA A 41 15.48 -3.18 -5.05
CA ALA A 41 14.70 -3.75 -6.15
C ALA A 41 15.33 -3.32 -7.47
N ILE A 42 15.40 -4.24 -8.43
CA ILE A 42 15.95 -3.98 -9.77
C ILE A 42 14.90 -4.33 -10.80
N LYS A 43 14.37 -3.31 -11.49
CA LYS A 43 13.43 -3.48 -12.60
C LYS A 43 14.22 -3.61 -13.89
N VAL A 44 14.24 -4.82 -14.45
CA VAL A 44 14.94 -5.14 -15.70
C VAL A 44 13.93 -5.21 -16.83
N LEU A 45 14.16 -4.43 -17.89
CA LEU A 45 13.35 -4.48 -19.11
C LEU A 45 13.45 -5.84 -19.79
N LYS A 46 12.34 -6.35 -20.31
CA LYS A 46 12.34 -7.58 -21.12
C LYS A 46 13.11 -7.37 -22.42
N ASP A 47 13.77 -8.43 -22.88
CA ASP A 47 14.67 -8.42 -24.04
C ASP A 47 13.97 -7.87 -25.32
N GLU A 48 12.66 -8.12 -25.49
CA GLU A 48 11.84 -7.63 -26.62
C GLU A 48 11.75 -6.10 -26.69
N LEU A 49 11.55 -5.44 -25.55
CA LEU A 49 11.47 -3.98 -25.45
C LEU A 49 12.86 -3.34 -25.39
N ALA A 50 13.86 -4.10 -24.94
CA ALA A 50 15.25 -3.66 -24.85
C ALA A 50 15.93 -3.52 -26.23
N GLN A 51 15.30 -3.94 -27.34
CA GLN A 51 15.83 -3.75 -28.70
C GLN A 51 15.29 -2.49 -29.39
N ASP A 52 14.21 -1.89 -28.89
CA ASP A 52 13.63 -0.66 -29.45
C ASP A 52 14.40 0.57 -28.96
N GLU A 53 15.19 1.20 -29.85
CA GLU A 53 16.01 2.37 -29.53
C GLU A 53 15.19 3.58 -29.07
N GLU A 54 14.01 3.78 -29.63
CA GLU A 54 13.11 4.88 -29.28
C GLU A 54 12.50 4.66 -27.89
N PHE A 55 12.15 3.41 -27.58
CA PHE A 55 11.67 3.01 -26.26
C PHE A 55 12.76 3.14 -25.20
N ARG A 56 13.97 2.66 -25.47
CA ARG A 56 15.11 2.75 -24.54
C ARG A 56 15.48 4.20 -24.21
N SER A 57 15.54 5.06 -25.23
CA SER A 57 15.89 6.47 -25.04
C SER A 57 14.88 7.16 -24.12
N ARG A 58 13.58 6.87 -24.28
CA ARG A 58 12.52 7.38 -23.41
C ARG A 58 12.56 6.79 -22.00
N PHE A 59 12.67 5.47 -21.89
CA PHE A 59 12.83 4.78 -20.60
C PHE A 59 13.96 5.41 -19.78
N ARG A 60 15.10 5.69 -20.41
CA ARG A 60 16.22 6.37 -19.77
C ARG A 60 15.87 7.79 -19.31
N ASN A 61 15.34 8.61 -20.21
CA ASN A 61 15.05 10.02 -19.91
C ASN A 61 13.98 10.17 -18.81
N GLU A 62 12.93 9.34 -18.85
CA GLU A 62 11.89 9.31 -17.82
C GLU A 62 12.45 8.85 -16.49
N SER A 63 13.20 7.74 -16.46
CA SER A 63 13.79 7.21 -15.22
C SER A 63 14.77 8.19 -14.58
N GLN A 64 15.59 8.88 -15.38
CA GLN A 64 16.51 9.91 -14.88
C GLN A 64 15.79 11.14 -14.32
N THR A 65 14.63 11.48 -14.89
CA THR A 65 13.80 12.59 -14.41
C THR A 65 13.16 12.24 -13.08
N VAL A 66 12.63 11.01 -12.95
CA VAL A 66 12.03 10.49 -11.71
C VAL A 66 13.07 10.26 -10.61
N ALA A 67 14.32 9.93 -10.95
CA ALA A 67 15.41 9.78 -9.97
C ALA A 67 15.75 11.05 -9.18
N ARG A 68 15.23 12.21 -9.59
CA ARG A 68 15.36 13.48 -8.85
C ARG A 68 14.29 13.65 -7.77
N LEU A 69 13.30 12.77 -7.73
CA LEU A 69 12.24 12.78 -6.72
C LEU A 69 12.74 12.10 -5.44
N SER A 70 12.57 12.78 -4.32
CA SER A 70 12.83 12.24 -2.99
C SER A 70 11.68 12.64 -2.09
N HIS A 71 10.82 11.67 -1.78
CA HIS A 71 9.63 11.89 -0.99
C HIS A 71 9.23 10.60 -0.25
N HIS A 72 8.70 10.73 0.95
CA HIS A 72 8.30 9.59 1.78
C HIS A 72 7.30 8.67 1.05
N ASN A 73 6.33 9.26 0.35
CA ASN A 73 5.28 8.55 -0.41
C ASN A 73 5.64 8.26 -1.88
N ILE A 74 6.93 8.35 -2.28
CA ILE A 74 7.40 7.96 -3.62
C ILE A 74 8.50 6.92 -3.46
N VAL A 75 8.48 5.86 -4.26
CA VAL A 75 9.56 4.87 -4.32
C VAL A 75 10.81 5.54 -4.87
N SER A 76 11.90 5.52 -4.09
CA SER A 76 13.14 6.18 -4.48
C SER A 76 13.87 5.39 -5.57
N ILE A 77 14.30 6.07 -6.63
CA ILE A 77 15.20 5.50 -7.64
C ILE A 77 16.64 5.85 -7.25
N TYR A 78 17.49 4.84 -7.15
CA TYR A 78 18.89 4.99 -6.77
C TYR A 78 19.83 5.06 -7.97
N ASP A 79 19.52 4.34 -9.04
CA ASP A 79 20.43 4.19 -10.18
C ASP A 79 19.67 3.78 -11.44
N VAL A 80 20.21 4.13 -12.60
CA VAL A 80 19.68 3.72 -13.91
C VAL A 80 20.85 3.31 -14.79
N SER A 81 20.90 2.03 -15.18
CA SER A 81 22.05 1.47 -15.90
C SER A 81 21.66 0.80 -17.22
N HIS A 82 22.65 0.76 -18.12
CA HIS A 82 22.55 0.35 -19.53
C HIS A 82 23.75 -0.50 -19.95
N THR A 83 24.19 -1.44 -19.11
CA THR A 83 25.39 -2.24 -19.36
C THR A 83 25.07 -3.55 -20.09
N GLU A 84 25.94 -3.95 -21.02
CA GLU A 84 25.85 -5.25 -21.74
C GLU A 84 24.53 -5.49 -22.48
N GLY A 85 23.83 -4.42 -22.89
CA GLY A 85 22.52 -4.52 -23.53
C GLY A 85 21.35 -4.75 -22.57
N LEU A 86 21.63 -4.80 -21.27
CA LEU A 86 20.64 -4.84 -20.20
C LEU A 86 20.24 -3.41 -19.82
N ASN A 87 18.95 -3.11 -19.80
CA ASN A 87 18.44 -1.82 -19.33
C ASN A 87 17.70 -2.07 -18.01
N TYR A 88 18.16 -1.46 -16.93
CA TYR A 88 17.57 -1.67 -15.62
C TYR A 88 17.57 -0.43 -14.75
N ILE A 89 16.60 -0.36 -13.85
CA ILE A 89 16.45 0.69 -12.83
C ILE A 89 16.63 0.05 -11.48
N VAL A 90 17.49 0.64 -10.66
CA VAL A 90 17.67 0.26 -9.25
C VAL A 90 16.85 1.21 -8.39
N MET A 91 16.02 0.64 -7.54
CA MET A 91 15.10 1.38 -6.70
C MET A 91 15.02 0.80 -5.28
N GLU A 92 14.38 1.55 -4.39
CA GLU A 92 14.04 1.14 -3.05
C GLU A 92 13.32 -0.21 -3.07
N LEU A 93 13.81 -1.18 -2.28
CA LEU A 93 13.09 -2.42 -2.04
C LEU A 93 12.03 -2.16 -0.98
N VAL A 94 10.78 -2.10 -1.40
CA VAL A 94 9.64 -1.89 -0.52
C VAL A 94 9.08 -3.25 -0.06
N ASP A 95 8.96 -3.44 1.25
CA ASP A 95 8.31 -4.61 1.87
C ASP A 95 6.83 -4.29 2.13
N GLY A 96 5.97 -4.66 1.17
CA GLY A 96 4.55 -4.36 1.19
C GLY A 96 3.78 -5.10 0.09
N ILE A 97 2.48 -4.86 0.00
CA ILE A 97 1.62 -5.36 -1.08
C ILE A 97 1.09 -4.18 -1.91
N THR A 98 0.66 -4.41 -3.14
CA THR A 98 0.01 -3.37 -3.93
C THR A 98 -1.35 -3.00 -3.34
N LEU A 99 -1.83 -1.78 -3.58
CA LEU A 99 -3.19 -1.36 -3.22
C LEU A 99 -4.22 -2.25 -3.92
N LYS A 100 -3.93 -2.78 -5.11
CA LYS A 100 -4.82 -3.74 -5.78
C LYS A 100 -4.98 -5.03 -4.98
N GLU A 101 -3.88 -5.62 -4.53
CA GLU A 101 -3.90 -6.83 -3.70
C GLU A 101 -4.56 -6.56 -2.33
N TYR A 102 -4.35 -5.35 -1.78
CA TYR A 102 -5.01 -4.91 -0.57
C TYR A 102 -6.53 -4.86 -0.75
N LEU A 103 -7.01 -4.24 -1.84
CA LEU A 103 -8.44 -4.18 -2.19
C LEU A 103 -9.03 -5.56 -2.49
N GLN A 104 -8.30 -6.46 -3.16
CA GLN A 104 -8.78 -7.83 -3.40
C GLN A 104 -9.01 -8.61 -2.10
N LYS A 105 -8.22 -8.34 -1.05
CA LYS A 105 -8.38 -8.98 0.27
C LYS A 105 -9.51 -8.36 1.09
N LYS A 106 -9.68 -7.04 1.04
CA LYS A 106 -10.68 -6.28 1.83
C LYS A 106 -12.04 -6.16 1.14
N GLY A 107 -12.10 -6.30 -0.18
CA GLY A 107 -13.26 -5.98 -1.02
C GLY A 107 -13.39 -4.48 -1.27
N ARG A 108 -13.60 -3.70 -0.20
CA ARG A 108 -13.63 -2.23 -0.21
C ARG A 108 -13.08 -1.66 1.09
N LEU A 109 -12.76 -0.38 1.11
CA LEU A 109 -12.26 0.35 2.27
C LEU A 109 -13.36 1.18 2.93
N THR A 110 -13.18 1.47 4.19
CA THR A 110 -13.93 2.54 4.86
C THR A 110 -13.53 3.90 4.28
N TRP A 111 -14.38 4.91 4.42
CA TRP A 111 -14.04 6.24 3.90
C TRP A 111 -12.83 6.86 4.62
N GLN A 112 -12.58 6.49 5.88
CA GLN A 112 -11.41 6.91 6.65
C GLN A 112 -10.12 6.27 6.11
N GLU A 113 -10.13 4.97 5.82
CA GLU A 113 -8.99 4.27 5.20
C GLU A 113 -8.72 4.84 3.79
N ALA A 114 -9.77 5.04 2.99
CA ALA A 114 -9.65 5.62 1.66
C ALA A 114 -9.09 7.06 1.71
N LEU A 115 -9.57 7.88 2.67
CA LEU A 115 -9.06 9.22 2.93
C LEU A 115 -7.57 9.19 3.29
N PHE A 116 -7.17 8.31 4.21
CA PHE A 116 -5.80 8.16 4.65
C PHE A 116 -4.83 7.81 3.51
N PHE A 117 -5.22 6.88 2.62
CA PHE A 117 -4.41 6.55 1.45
C PHE A 117 -4.44 7.66 0.39
N ALA A 118 -5.60 8.28 0.14
CA ALA A 118 -5.73 9.37 -0.83
C ALA A 118 -4.84 10.57 -0.47
N GLN A 119 -4.76 10.92 0.82
CA GLN A 119 -3.88 11.97 1.33
C GLN A 119 -2.41 11.69 1.01
N GLN A 120 -1.93 10.47 1.25
CA GLN A 120 -0.55 10.08 0.98
C GLN A 120 -0.22 10.09 -0.53
N ILE A 121 -1.16 9.64 -1.37
CA ILE A 121 -1.00 9.66 -2.83
C ILE A 121 -1.03 11.10 -3.35
N ALA A 122 -1.93 11.95 -2.84
CA ALA A 122 -2.01 13.36 -3.23
C ALA A 122 -0.71 14.12 -2.90
N ARG A 123 -0.09 13.88 -1.73
CA ARG A 123 1.22 14.46 -1.39
C ARG A 123 2.35 13.98 -2.31
N ALA A 124 2.33 12.71 -2.70
CA ALA A 124 3.28 12.19 -3.70
C ALA A 124 3.12 12.91 -5.04
N LEU A 125 1.88 13.08 -5.51
CA LEU A 125 1.57 13.78 -6.75
C LEU A 125 1.96 15.26 -6.68
N GLU A 126 1.65 15.96 -5.59
CA GLU A 126 2.07 17.34 -5.36
C GLU A 126 3.59 17.50 -5.49
N HIS A 127 4.35 16.62 -4.83
CA HIS A 127 5.81 16.65 -4.88
C HIS A 127 6.34 16.45 -6.32
N ALA A 128 5.76 15.52 -7.08
CA ALA A 128 6.14 15.28 -8.47
C ALA A 128 5.74 16.45 -9.39
N HIS A 129 4.51 16.95 -9.26
CA HIS A 129 3.95 18.03 -10.07
C HIS A 129 4.72 19.33 -9.88
N SER A 130 5.17 19.64 -8.66
CA SER A 130 6.03 20.81 -8.37
C SER A 130 7.38 20.79 -9.10
N ARG A 131 7.80 19.63 -9.62
CA ARG A 131 9.03 19.42 -10.41
C ARG A 131 8.75 19.19 -11.89
N GLY A 132 7.51 19.42 -12.33
CA GLY A 132 7.08 19.25 -13.72
C GLY A 132 6.98 17.80 -14.17
N ILE A 133 6.88 16.86 -13.24
CA ILE A 133 6.76 15.42 -13.54
C ILE A 133 5.31 15.00 -13.37
N ILE A 134 4.72 14.43 -14.42
CA ILE A 134 3.35 13.89 -14.44
C ILE A 134 3.46 12.36 -14.40
N HIS A 135 2.69 11.70 -13.53
CA HIS A 135 2.76 10.26 -13.34
C HIS A 135 2.14 9.47 -14.51
N GLN A 136 0.98 9.91 -15.02
CA GLN A 136 0.23 9.40 -16.17
C GLN A 136 -0.38 8.00 -16.07
N ASP A 137 0.03 7.19 -15.08
CA ASP A 137 -0.46 5.82 -14.86
C ASP A 137 -0.83 5.56 -13.38
N ILE A 138 -1.55 6.50 -12.75
CA ILE A 138 -2.03 6.31 -11.37
C ILE A 138 -3.12 5.24 -11.35
N LYS A 139 -2.84 4.15 -10.63
CA LYS A 139 -3.73 3.01 -10.44
C LYS A 139 -3.30 2.16 -9.23
N PRO A 140 -4.16 1.28 -8.68
CA PRO A 140 -3.84 0.53 -7.47
C PRO A 140 -2.65 -0.43 -7.60
N HIS A 141 -2.26 -0.81 -8.82
CA HIS A 141 -1.08 -1.65 -9.07
C HIS A 141 0.23 -0.88 -8.87
N ASN A 142 0.20 0.44 -9.05
CA ASN A 142 1.36 1.34 -8.96
C ASN A 142 1.44 2.05 -7.60
N ILE A 143 0.67 1.58 -6.62
CA ILE A 143 0.65 2.10 -5.26
C ILE A 143 0.95 0.92 -4.33
N MET A 144 2.03 1.00 -3.57
CA MET A 144 2.42 -0.01 -2.59
C MET A 144 2.02 0.41 -1.18
N ILE A 145 1.42 -0.52 -0.43
CA ILE A 145 1.02 -0.36 0.97
C ILE A 145 1.99 -1.18 1.83
N LEU A 146 2.73 -0.49 2.70
CA LEU A 146 3.70 -1.06 3.62
C LEU A 146 3.00 -1.58 4.89
N ARG A 147 3.76 -2.31 5.72
CA ARG A 147 3.23 -2.91 6.97
C ARG A 147 2.79 -1.89 8.01
N ASP A 148 3.38 -0.69 7.97
CA ASP A 148 3.03 0.47 8.80
C ASP A 148 1.89 1.31 8.19
N ALA A 149 1.23 0.80 7.13
CA ALA A 149 0.20 1.47 6.35
C ALA A 149 0.68 2.69 5.55
N THR A 150 1.99 2.92 5.42
CA THR A 150 2.49 3.93 4.48
C THR A 150 2.16 3.52 3.04
N ALA A 151 1.63 4.46 2.25
CA ALA A 151 1.43 4.31 0.82
C ALA A 151 2.58 4.96 0.04
N LYS A 152 3.17 4.21 -0.89
CA LYS A 152 4.23 4.68 -1.81
C LYS A 152 3.81 4.52 -3.26
N VAL A 153 3.91 5.60 -4.04
CA VAL A 153 3.68 5.61 -5.48
C VAL A 153 4.94 5.14 -6.21
N THR A 154 4.78 4.26 -7.19
CA THR A 154 5.85 3.71 -8.04
C THR A 154 5.49 3.80 -9.52
N ASP A 155 6.43 3.52 -10.42
CA ASP A 155 6.18 3.33 -11.85
C ASP A 155 5.65 4.58 -12.59
N PHE A 156 6.29 5.72 -12.33
CA PHE A 156 6.05 6.98 -13.07
C PHE A 156 6.30 6.83 -14.57
N GLY A 157 5.25 6.88 -15.39
CA GLY A 157 5.30 7.15 -16.84
C GLY A 157 5.90 6.08 -17.77
N ILE A 158 6.68 5.13 -17.25
CA ILE A 158 7.49 4.18 -18.05
C ILE A 158 6.66 3.30 -19.01
N ALA A 159 5.36 3.17 -18.76
CA ALA A 159 4.52 2.12 -19.32
C ALA A 159 3.88 2.40 -20.69
N LYS A 160 3.86 3.65 -21.18
CA LYS A 160 2.79 4.05 -22.09
C LYS A 160 2.96 3.70 -23.58
N PHE A 161 4.06 3.09 -24.03
CA PHE A 161 4.32 2.96 -25.48
C PHE A 161 4.77 1.61 -26.02
N ALA A 162 4.56 0.50 -25.31
CA ALA A 162 4.79 -0.85 -25.84
C ALA A 162 3.68 -1.36 -26.80
N ALA A 163 3.01 -0.47 -27.55
CA ALA A 163 1.83 -0.78 -28.36
C ALA A 163 2.11 -0.78 -29.87
N LYS A 164 3.17 -1.48 -30.31
CA LYS A 164 3.44 -1.71 -31.74
C LYS A 164 3.26 -3.15 -32.20
N GLU A 165 3.17 -4.14 -31.31
CA GLU A 165 2.96 -5.53 -31.73
C GLU A 165 1.76 -6.19 -31.04
N GLU A 166 0.89 -6.71 -31.90
CA GLU A 166 -0.41 -7.29 -31.61
C GLU A 166 -0.27 -8.61 -30.81
N THR A 167 -1.31 -8.95 -30.06
CA THR A 167 -1.72 -10.29 -29.61
C THR A 167 -1.47 -10.72 -28.16
N GLN A 168 -0.51 -10.18 -27.38
CA GLN A 168 -0.31 -10.64 -25.98
C GLN A 168 -0.30 -9.53 -24.90
N VAL A 169 -0.05 -8.28 -25.29
CA VAL A 169 0.00 -7.08 -24.41
C VAL A 169 -1.41 -6.54 -24.05
N VAL A 170 -2.45 -7.12 -24.65
CA VAL A 170 -3.84 -6.63 -24.56
C VAL A 170 -4.41 -6.73 -23.13
N LYS A 171 -4.05 -7.73 -22.33
CA LYS A 171 -4.60 -7.87 -20.95
C LYS A 171 -4.10 -6.81 -19.97
N GLU A 172 -2.83 -6.41 -20.04
CA GLU A 172 -2.30 -5.34 -19.18
C GLU A 172 -2.70 -3.94 -19.69
N ALA A 173 -2.81 -3.78 -21.02
CA ALA A 173 -3.37 -2.57 -21.61
C ALA A 173 -4.85 -2.38 -21.21
N ILE A 174 -5.63 -3.46 -21.10
CA ILE A 174 -7.00 -3.44 -20.59
C ILE A 174 -7.04 -2.98 -19.11
N GLY A 175 -6.09 -3.39 -18.27
CA GLY A 175 -6.05 -2.97 -16.86
C GLY A 175 -5.84 -1.46 -16.67
N SER A 176 -5.06 -0.82 -17.55
CA SER A 176 -4.79 0.62 -17.47
C SER A 176 -5.93 1.49 -18.01
N VAL A 177 -6.76 1.00 -18.94
CA VAL A 177 -7.84 1.84 -19.51
C VAL A 177 -8.93 2.19 -18.51
N HIS A 178 -9.07 1.44 -17.41
CA HIS A 178 -10.06 1.73 -16.37
C HIS A 178 -9.75 2.98 -15.54
N TYR A 179 -8.52 3.50 -15.60
CA TYR A 179 -8.07 4.68 -14.83
C TYR A 179 -7.67 5.83 -15.75
N ILE A 180 -7.92 5.71 -17.06
CA ILE A 180 -7.53 6.70 -18.06
C ILE A 180 -8.34 7.98 -17.89
N SER A 181 -7.68 9.12 -18.00
CA SER A 181 -8.39 10.41 -18.04
C SER A 181 -9.03 10.68 -19.42
N PRO A 182 -10.11 11.47 -19.49
CA PRO A 182 -10.78 11.83 -20.75
C PRO A 182 -9.85 12.44 -21.79
N GLU A 183 -8.91 13.28 -21.38
CA GLU A 183 -7.92 13.91 -22.27
C GLU A 183 -6.87 12.93 -22.78
N GLN A 184 -6.45 11.97 -21.97
CA GLN A 184 -5.59 10.87 -22.42
C GLN A 184 -6.35 9.97 -23.42
N ALA A 185 -7.63 9.74 -23.18
CA ALA A 185 -8.51 8.97 -24.06
C ALA A 185 -8.74 9.66 -25.42
N ARG A 186 -8.88 10.99 -25.45
CA ARG A 186 -9.00 11.79 -26.68
C ARG A 186 -7.65 11.98 -27.41
N GLY A 187 -6.53 11.74 -26.74
CA GLY A 187 -5.20 12.07 -27.25
C GLY A 187 -4.92 13.58 -27.27
N SER A 188 -5.62 14.36 -26.44
CA SER A 188 -5.43 15.80 -26.29
C SER A 188 -4.18 16.12 -25.49
N THR A 189 -3.82 17.41 -25.37
CA THR A 189 -2.73 17.85 -24.49
C THR A 189 -3.03 17.46 -23.05
N ILE A 190 -2.09 16.76 -22.41
CA ILE A 190 -2.18 16.34 -21.02
C ILE A 190 -1.41 17.29 -20.12
N ASP A 191 -1.92 17.53 -18.92
CA ASP A 191 -1.20 18.18 -17.83
C ASP A 191 -1.36 17.37 -16.54
N TYR A 192 -0.85 17.86 -15.41
CA TYR A 192 -0.87 17.17 -14.13
C TYR A 192 -2.28 16.85 -13.60
N ARG A 193 -3.35 17.50 -14.10
CA ARG A 193 -4.74 17.20 -13.73
C ARG A 193 -5.23 15.86 -14.28
N THR A 194 -4.45 15.25 -15.17
CA THR A 194 -4.63 13.85 -15.60
C THR A 194 -4.49 12.90 -14.41
N ASP A 195 -3.49 13.13 -13.54
CA ASP A 195 -3.24 12.27 -12.39
C ASP A 195 -4.31 12.45 -11.31
N LEU A 196 -4.89 13.66 -11.20
CA LEU A 196 -5.97 13.95 -10.26
C LEU A 196 -7.25 13.20 -10.64
N TYR A 197 -7.55 13.11 -11.94
CA TYR A 197 -8.67 12.31 -12.42
C TYR A 197 -8.45 10.82 -12.10
N SER A 198 -7.28 10.28 -12.42
CA SER A 198 -6.94 8.90 -12.14
C SER A 198 -6.95 8.59 -10.63
N LEU A 199 -6.49 9.51 -9.78
CA LEU A 199 -6.63 9.39 -8.33
C LEU A 199 -8.11 9.38 -7.89
N GLY A 200 -8.96 10.21 -8.51
CA GLY A 200 -10.40 10.16 -8.30
C GLY A 200 -11.00 8.78 -8.60
N VAL A 201 -10.59 8.15 -9.70
CA VAL A 201 -10.98 6.77 -10.04
C VAL A 201 -10.48 5.77 -8.98
N VAL A 202 -9.24 5.90 -8.51
CA VAL A 202 -8.69 5.05 -7.44
C VAL A 202 -9.49 5.22 -6.14
N MET A 203 -9.83 6.45 -5.76
CA MET A 203 -10.66 6.72 -4.59
C MET A 203 -12.05 6.11 -4.72
N TYR A 204 -12.65 6.20 -5.91
CA TYR A 204 -13.93 5.56 -6.22
C TYR A 204 -13.89 4.05 -5.98
N GLU A 205 -12.86 3.37 -6.50
CA GLU A 205 -12.69 1.93 -6.32
C GLU A 205 -12.39 1.57 -4.85
N MET A 206 -11.56 2.36 -4.16
CA MET A 206 -11.31 2.17 -2.73
C MET A 206 -12.60 2.21 -1.91
N LEU A 207 -13.48 3.18 -2.18
CA LEU A 207 -14.70 3.40 -1.42
C LEU A 207 -15.80 2.36 -1.73
N THR A 208 -15.96 2.03 -3.02
CA THR A 208 -17.11 1.24 -3.48
C THR A 208 -16.77 -0.24 -3.72
N GLY A 209 -15.48 -0.57 -3.85
CA GLY A 209 -15.01 -1.89 -4.32
C GLY A 209 -15.28 -2.15 -5.80
N LYS A 210 -15.82 -1.16 -6.53
CA LYS A 210 -16.17 -1.25 -7.95
C LYS A 210 -15.51 -0.12 -8.72
N LEU A 211 -15.26 -0.32 -10.01
CA LEU A 211 -14.80 0.76 -10.89
C LEU A 211 -15.98 1.66 -11.27
N PRO A 212 -15.73 2.94 -11.57
CA PRO A 212 -16.79 3.88 -11.96
C PRO A 212 -17.42 3.58 -13.32
N PHE A 213 -16.66 2.93 -14.19
CA PHE A 213 -17.08 2.55 -15.54
C PHE A 213 -16.66 1.11 -15.82
N ASP A 214 -17.55 0.38 -16.48
CA ASP A 214 -17.36 -1.02 -16.83
C ASP A 214 -17.95 -1.28 -18.22
N GLY A 215 -17.38 -2.23 -18.97
CA GLY A 215 -17.84 -2.52 -20.31
C GLY A 215 -17.13 -3.69 -20.98
N ASP A 216 -17.80 -4.26 -22.00
CA ASP A 216 -17.37 -5.50 -22.67
C ASP A 216 -16.02 -5.41 -23.38
N ASN A 217 -15.50 -4.20 -23.63
CA ASN A 217 -14.21 -4.00 -24.29
C ASN A 217 -13.54 -2.68 -23.86
N ALA A 218 -12.23 -2.60 -24.10
CA ALA A 218 -11.44 -1.43 -23.71
C ALA A 218 -11.96 -0.11 -24.33
N LEU A 219 -12.44 -0.15 -25.58
CA LEU A 219 -12.96 1.03 -26.26
C LEU A 219 -14.24 1.55 -25.59
N SER A 220 -15.12 0.66 -25.12
CA SER A 220 -16.36 1.08 -24.44
C SER A 220 -16.06 1.75 -23.10
N ILE A 221 -15.10 1.24 -22.33
CA ILE A 221 -14.63 1.85 -21.07
C ILE A 221 -14.02 3.23 -21.34
N VAL A 222 -13.14 3.35 -22.34
CA VAL A 222 -12.52 4.62 -22.74
C VAL A 222 -13.59 5.65 -23.15
N MET A 223 -14.61 5.24 -23.90
CA MET A 223 -15.71 6.13 -24.29
C MET A 223 -16.57 6.56 -23.10
N GLN A 224 -16.75 5.70 -22.10
CA GLN A 224 -17.44 6.05 -20.85
C GLN A 224 -16.66 7.11 -20.08
N HIS A 225 -15.34 7.00 -19.95
CA HIS A 225 -14.53 8.08 -19.35
C HIS A 225 -14.69 9.42 -20.09
N ILE A 226 -14.84 9.41 -21.42
CA ILE A 226 -15.01 10.63 -22.23
C ILE A 226 -16.37 11.30 -22.03
N SER A 227 -17.44 10.52 -21.87
CA SER A 227 -18.80 10.99 -22.12
C SER A 227 -19.85 10.57 -21.09
N ALA A 228 -19.59 9.54 -20.29
CA ALA A 228 -20.50 9.07 -19.26
C ALA A 228 -20.23 9.75 -17.92
N MET A 229 -21.25 9.79 -17.07
CA MET A 229 -21.13 10.17 -15.67
C MET A 229 -21.24 8.90 -14.83
N PRO A 230 -20.31 8.67 -13.88
CA PRO A 230 -20.41 7.52 -13.00
C PRO A 230 -21.52 7.74 -11.96
N LEU A 231 -22.02 6.64 -11.39
CA LEU A 231 -22.87 6.71 -10.20
C LEU A 231 -22.10 7.39 -9.07
N MET A 232 -22.79 8.03 -8.15
CA MET A 232 -22.12 8.62 -6.99
C MET A 232 -21.66 7.50 -6.04
N PRO A 233 -20.47 7.59 -5.42
CA PRO A 233 -20.03 6.59 -4.44
C PRO A 233 -21.08 6.33 -3.34
N SER A 234 -21.73 7.39 -2.86
CA SER A 234 -22.80 7.32 -1.85
C SER A 234 -24.08 6.61 -2.31
N GLU A 235 -24.34 6.54 -3.62
CA GLU A 235 -25.47 5.74 -4.17
C GLU A 235 -25.19 4.23 -4.08
N ILE A 236 -23.92 3.84 -4.04
CA ILE A 236 -23.49 2.44 -3.89
C ILE A 236 -23.26 2.10 -2.40
N VAL A 237 -22.66 3.02 -1.66
CA VAL A 237 -22.33 2.86 -0.24
C VAL A 237 -22.84 4.08 0.54
N PRO A 238 -24.07 4.03 1.11
CA PRO A 238 -24.71 5.17 1.76
C PRO A 238 -23.98 5.75 2.98
N SER A 239 -23.03 5.02 3.56
CA SER A 239 -22.24 5.49 4.70
C SER A 239 -21.08 6.43 4.33
N ILE A 240 -20.87 6.70 3.04
CA ILE A 240 -19.86 7.66 2.58
C ILE A 240 -20.34 9.09 2.84
N PRO A 241 -19.55 9.92 3.54
CA PRO A 241 -19.91 11.32 3.81
C PRO A 241 -20.07 12.16 2.54
N SER A 242 -20.94 13.17 2.58
CA SER A 242 -21.19 14.07 1.43
C SER A 242 -19.92 14.72 0.92
N GLY A 243 -19.06 15.20 1.82
CA GLY A 243 -17.77 15.81 1.44
C GLY A 243 -16.86 14.84 0.69
N MET A 244 -16.75 13.58 1.12
CA MET A 244 -15.97 12.55 0.40
C MET A 244 -16.54 12.32 -1.00
N ASN A 245 -17.86 12.22 -1.09
CA ASN A 245 -18.56 12.04 -2.36
C ASN A 245 -18.29 13.21 -3.32
N GLU A 246 -18.37 14.45 -2.83
CA GLU A 246 -18.08 15.66 -3.60
C GLU A 246 -16.62 15.70 -4.08
N ILE A 247 -15.65 15.38 -3.23
CA ILE A 247 -14.22 15.36 -3.60
C ILE A 247 -13.96 14.37 -4.73
N VAL A 248 -14.46 13.13 -4.62
CA VAL A 248 -14.26 12.08 -5.63
C VAL A 248 -14.86 12.50 -6.97
N MET A 249 -16.11 12.99 -6.96
CA MET A 249 -16.79 13.40 -8.18
C MET A 249 -16.16 14.66 -8.81
N HIS A 250 -15.64 15.58 -8.00
CA HIS A 250 -14.93 16.76 -8.48
C HIS A 250 -13.59 16.40 -9.15
N ALA A 251 -12.81 15.49 -8.54
CA ALA A 251 -11.58 14.98 -9.13
C ALA A 251 -11.84 14.27 -10.47
N MET A 252 -12.95 13.53 -10.57
CA MET A 252 -13.36 12.80 -11.77
C MET A 252 -14.19 13.63 -12.77
N CYS A 253 -14.23 14.96 -12.66
CA CYS A 253 -14.99 15.78 -13.61
C CYS A 253 -14.43 15.62 -15.05
N PRO A 254 -15.20 15.28 -16.10
CA PRO A 254 -14.61 15.09 -17.43
C PRO A 254 -13.93 16.35 -18.01
N THR A 255 -14.41 17.52 -17.63
CA THR A 255 -13.89 18.83 -18.05
C THR A 255 -12.72 19.26 -17.17
N ILE A 256 -11.52 19.35 -17.74
CA ILE A 256 -10.28 19.66 -17.02
C ILE A 256 -10.36 20.96 -16.19
N SER A 257 -10.99 22.02 -16.73
CA SER A 257 -11.12 23.31 -16.04
C SER A 257 -12.07 23.31 -14.86
N ARG A 258 -12.90 22.27 -14.72
CA ARG A 258 -13.85 22.07 -13.61
C ARG A 258 -13.37 21.01 -12.60
N ARG A 259 -12.14 20.48 -12.75
CA ARG A 259 -11.45 19.65 -11.74
C ARG A 259 -10.64 20.54 -10.82
N TYR A 260 -10.09 19.93 -9.75
CA TYR A 260 -9.00 20.50 -8.98
C TYR A 260 -7.90 21.08 -9.86
N SER A 261 -7.48 22.28 -9.52
CA SER A 261 -6.41 23.00 -10.22
C SER A 261 -5.02 22.50 -9.87
N SER A 262 -4.86 21.72 -8.79
CA SER A 262 -3.59 21.13 -8.35
C SER A 262 -3.80 19.99 -7.35
N ALA A 263 -2.78 19.15 -7.16
CA ALA A 263 -2.77 18.14 -6.11
C ALA A 263 -2.83 18.75 -4.69
N SER A 264 -2.27 19.95 -4.50
CA SER A 264 -2.33 20.70 -3.24
C SER A 264 -3.76 21.09 -2.85
N GLU A 265 -4.58 21.50 -3.82
CA GLU A 265 -5.99 21.85 -3.59
C GLU A 265 -6.80 20.61 -3.20
N LEU A 266 -6.63 19.50 -3.93
CA LEU A 266 -7.23 18.22 -3.58
C LEU A 266 -6.80 17.77 -2.17
N TYR A 267 -5.51 17.86 -1.84
CA TYR A 267 -4.99 17.49 -0.52
C TYR A 267 -5.59 18.36 0.59
N ALA A 268 -5.73 19.67 0.38
CA ALA A 268 -6.32 20.59 1.35
C ALA A 268 -7.78 20.22 1.67
N ASP A 269 -8.57 19.82 0.68
CA ASP A 269 -9.96 19.40 0.92
C ASP A 269 -10.04 18.03 1.60
N LEU A 270 -9.12 17.11 1.31
CA LEU A 270 -8.99 15.87 2.08
C LEU A 270 -8.66 16.15 3.56
N GLU A 271 -7.75 17.09 3.86
CA GLU A 271 -7.44 17.50 5.25
C GLU A 271 -8.64 18.18 5.94
N ARG A 272 -9.40 19.01 5.22
CA ARG A 272 -10.64 19.61 5.75
C ARG A 272 -11.67 18.55 6.07
N LEU A 273 -11.88 17.59 5.18
CA LEU A 273 -12.80 16.47 5.40
C LEU A 273 -12.37 15.59 6.58
N LYS A 274 -11.06 15.40 6.78
CA LYS A 274 -10.52 14.69 7.94
C LYS A 274 -10.88 15.39 9.26
N SER A 275 -10.86 16.72 9.25
CA SER A 275 -11.15 17.56 10.41
C SER A 275 -12.65 17.70 10.68
N ASP A 276 -13.45 17.79 9.62
CA ASP A 276 -14.92 17.84 9.68
C ASP A 276 -15.54 16.88 8.64
N PRO A 277 -15.94 15.66 9.06
CA PRO A 277 -16.57 14.68 8.17
C PRO A 277 -17.92 15.13 7.59
N ASN A 278 -18.58 16.12 8.19
CA ASN A 278 -19.86 16.65 7.72
C ASN A 278 -19.68 17.83 6.76
N MET A 279 -18.44 18.25 6.52
CA MET A 279 -18.11 19.34 5.60
C MET A 279 -18.64 19.05 4.20
N THR A 280 -19.22 20.08 3.59
CA THR A 280 -19.61 20.10 2.18
C THR A 280 -18.78 21.15 1.47
N PHE A 281 -18.31 20.86 0.26
CA PHE A 281 -17.46 21.76 -0.52
C PHE A 281 -18.26 22.58 -1.52
N GLY A 282 -19.56 22.28 -1.67
CA GLY A 282 -20.45 23.01 -2.56
C GLY A 282 -20.20 22.67 -4.02
N TYR A 283 -19.58 21.52 -4.29
CA TYR A 283 -19.42 20.99 -5.64
C TYR A 283 -20.75 20.36 -6.11
N SER A 284 -21.86 21.13 -6.12
CA SER A 284 -23.21 20.61 -6.36
C SER A 284 -23.75 20.90 -7.78
N THR A 285 -24.08 19.81 -8.48
CA THR A 285 -25.16 19.64 -9.49
C THR A 285 -25.16 20.39 -10.83
N GLU A 286 -24.51 21.54 -11.01
CA GLU A 286 -24.47 22.22 -12.32
C GLU A 286 -23.57 21.49 -13.33
N THR A 287 -22.63 20.67 -12.83
CA THR A 287 -21.80 19.77 -13.65
C THR A 287 -22.57 18.58 -14.23
N ARG A 288 -23.81 18.30 -13.76
CA ARG A 288 -24.62 17.14 -14.22
C ARG A 288 -25.35 17.38 -15.55
N GLY A 289 -25.50 18.63 -16.00
CA GLY A 289 -26.31 18.97 -17.19
C GLY A 289 -25.55 19.56 -18.39
N GLU A 290 -24.33 20.05 -18.19
CA GLU A 290 -23.58 20.82 -19.19
C GLU A 290 -22.39 20.07 -19.80
N ALA A 291 -22.25 18.76 -19.55
CA ALA A 291 -21.14 17.94 -20.05
C ALA A 291 -21.08 17.79 -21.59
N ILE A 292 -21.92 18.51 -22.33
CA ILE A 292 -21.96 18.55 -23.79
C ILE A 292 -22.02 20.02 -24.26
N GLU A 293 -21.11 20.87 -23.78
CA GLU A 293 -20.75 22.05 -24.57
C GLU A 293 -19.68 21.64 -25.58
N SER A 294 -20.04 21.84 -26.84
CA SER A 294 -19.29 21.51 -28.04
C SER A 294 -17.95 22.24 -28.06
N ASP A 295 -16.89 21.56 -27.64
CA ASP A 295 -15.55 21.92 -28.09
C ASP A 295 -15.15 21.03 -29.26
N GLU A 296 -14.49 21.68 -30.21
CA GLU A 296 -14.27 21.34 -31.62
C GLU A 296 -14.20 19.85 -31.97
N THR A 297 -14.74 19.48 -33.14
CA THR A 297 -14.55 18.18 -33.80
C THR A 297 -13.05 17.91 -34.03
N GLN A 298 -12.35 17.48 -32.99
CA GLN A 298 -11.00 16.95 -33.10
C GLN A 298 -11.12 15.51 -33.61
N LYS A 299 -10.38 15.22 -34.66
CA LYS A 299 -10.25 13.86 -35.17
C LYS A 299 -9.69 13.01 -34.02
N LEU A 300 -10.48 12.03 -33.57
CA LEU A 300 -9.97 10.94 -32.75
C LEU A 300 -8.70 10.39 -33.42
N PRO A 301 -7.64 10.06 -32.66
CA PRO A 301 -6.49 9.37 -33.23
C PRO A 301 -7.00 8.15 -34.00
N ASN A 302 -6.42 7.91 -35.19
CA ASN A 302 -6.85 6.87 -36.11
C ASN A 302 -6.71 5.51 -35.43
N PHE A 303 -7.79 5.03 -34.80
CA PHE A 303 -7.86 3.73 -34.16
C PHE A 303 -8.21 2.67 -35.21
N GLU A 304 -7.40 2.60 -36.28
CA GLU A 304 -7.50 1.53 -37.29
C GLU A 304 -7.17 0.14 -36.70
N MET A 305 -6.77 0.06 -35.42
CA MET A 305 -6.37 -1.17 -34.73
C MET A 305 -7.50 -1.95 -34.04
N LEU A 306 -8.78 -1.57 -34.21
CA LEU A 306 -9.92 -2.37 -33.69
C LEU A 306 -11.06 -2.60 -34.70
N SER A 307 -10.93 -2.10 -35.94
CA SER A 307 -12.05 -2.06 -36.89
C SER A 307 -12.35 -3.36 -37.66
N ASN A 308 -11.71 -4.49 -37.33
CA ASN A 308 -11.88 -5.73 -38.10
C ASN A 308 -12.79 -6.78 -37.43
N VAL A 309 -13.85 -6.35 -36.76
CA VAL A 309 -14.98 -7.24 -36.40
C VAL A 309 -16.26 -6.66 -37.01
N PRO A 310 -17.05 -7.43 -37.79
CA PRO A 310 -18.23 -6.90 -38.46
C PRO A 310 -19.25 -6.36 -37.45
N ILE A 311 -19.60 -5.08 -37.58
CA ILE A 311 -20.67 -4.45 -36.80
C ILE A 311 -22.01 -4.91 -37.37
N HIS A 312 -22.69 -5.82 -36.68
CA HIS A 312 -24.13 -6.01 -36.86
C HIS A 312 -24.87 -4.96 -36.02
N HIS A 313 -25.45 -3.97 -36.69
CA HIS A 313 -26.44 -3.10 -36.07
C HIS A 313 -27.74 -3.87 -35.84
N THR A 314 -28.13 -4.05 -34.58
CA THR A 314 -29.53 -4.34 -34.20
C THR A 314 -30.00 -3.31 -33.17
N PRO A 315 -31.20 -2.74 -33.34
CA PRO A 315 -31.74 -1.74 -32.41
C PRO A 315 -32.15 -2.40 -31.08
N ALA A 316 -31.97 -1.64 -30.00
CA ALA A 316 -32.23 -2.04 -28.63
C ALA A 316 -33.65 -2.59 -28.42
N LYS A 317 -33.74 -3.74 -27.74
CA LYS A 317 -34.94 -4.27 -27.10
C LYS A 317 -34.69 -4.38 -25.59
N PRO A 318 -35.75 -4.29 -24.76
CA PRO A 318 -35.63 -4.13 -23.32
C PRO A 318 -35.04 -5.37 -22.64
N VAL A 319 -34.27 -5.10 -21.60
CA VAL A 319 -33.51 -6.04 -20.77
C VAL A 319 -34.44 -7.11 -20.17
N ARG A 320 -34.07 -8.39 -20.38
CA ARG A 320 -34.49 -9.51 -19.55
C ARG A 320 -33.24 -10.11 -18.93
N ASP A 321 -33.35 -10.41 -17.66
CA ASP A 321 -32.31 -10.93 -16.78
C ASP A 321 -31.73 -12.25 -17.31
N TYR A 322 -30.40 -12.36 -17.31
CA TYR A 322 -29.68 -13.60 -17.46
C TYR A 322 -28.65 -13.72 -16.32
N GLU A 323 -28.80 -14.77 -15.52
CA GLU A 323 -27.84 -15.25 -14.54
C GLU A 323 -26.53 -15.69 -15.20
N VAL A 324 -25.42 -15.42 -14.52
CA VAL A 324 -24.07 -15.89 -14.86
C VAL A 324 -23.74 -17.06 -13.93
N GLU A 325 -23.56 -18.27 -14.48
CA GLU A 325 -23.04 -19.43 -13.73
C GLU A 325 -21.57 -19.22 -13.33
N LEU A 326 -21.27 -19.37 -12.05
CA LEU A 326 -19.92 -19.36 -11.47
C LEU A 326 -19.29 -20.77 -11.52
N PRO A 327 -17.96 -20.92 -11.73
CA PRO A 327 -17.28 -22.21 -11.63
C PRO A 327 -17.08 -22.67 -10.17
N PRO A 328 -16.91 -23.98 -9.91
CA PRO A 328 -16.95 -24.55 -8.56
C PRO A 328 -15.67 -24.28 -7.73
N PRO A 329 -15.76 -24.30 -6.38
CA PRO A 329 -14.65 -23.97 -5.50
C PRO A 329 -13.64 -25.13 -5.34
N VAL A 330 -12.36 -24.78 -5.33
CA VAL A 330 -11.25 -25.68 -4.98
C VAL A 330 -11.05 -25.66 -3.46
N ARG A 331 -11.25 -26.80 -2.78
CA ARG A 331 -10.88 -26.99 -1.36
C ARG A 331 -9.35 -27.05 -1.22
N ARG A 332 -8.78 -26.17 -0.38
CA ARG A 332 -7.43 -26.33 0.18
C ARG A 332 -7.54 -26.93 1.58
N GLU A 333 -6.87 -28.05 1.80
CA GLU A 333 -6.65 -28.62 3.14
C GLU A 333 -5.70 -27.73 3.94
N VAL A 334 -6.08 -27.45 5.19
CA VAL A 334 -5.32 -26.67 6.16
C VAL A 334 -4.46 -27.64 6.98
N GLN A 335 -3.15 -27.42 7.05
CA GLN A 335 -2.26 -28.06 8.03
C GLN A 335 -1.93 -27.04 9.14
N GLU A 336 -2.16 -27.43 10.39
CA GLU A 336 -1.81 -26.66 11.60
C GLU A 336 -0.29 -26.67 11.88
N PRO A 337 0.28 -25.57 12.41
CA PRO A 337 1.65 -25.57 12.90
C PRO A 337 1.75 -25.99 14.37
N VAL A 338 2.64 -26.94 14.65
CA VAL A 338 3.07 -27.36 15.98
C VAL A 338 4.09 -26.35 16.53
N TYR A 339 3.85 -25.85 17.74
CA TYR A 339 4.79 -25.02 18.51
C TYR A 339 5.86 -25.93 19.18
N GLU A 340 7.15 -25.64 18.98
CA GLU A 340 8.22 -26.17 19.82
C GLU A 340 8.92 -25.07 20.62
N GLU A 341 9.03 -25.32 21.91
CA GLU A 341 9.56 -24.45 22.95
C GLU A 341 11.08 -24.23 22.87
N ARG A 342 11.46 -23.01 23.27
CA ARG A 342 12.79 -22.57 23.70
C ARG A 342 13.49 -23.60 24.61
N ARG A 343 14.72 -23.98 24.24
CA ARG A 343 15.76 -24.36 25.21
C ARG A 343 17.11 -23.71 24.90
N GLN A 344 17.78 -23.42 26.00
CA GLN A 344 18.88 -22.49 26.19
C GLN A 344 20.22 -22.98 25.63
N ALA A 345 21.11 -22.01 25.37
CA ALA A 345 22.51 -22.22 25.05
C ALA A 345 23.29 -22.90 26.19
N GLN A 346 24.27 -23.75 25.84
CA GLN A 346 25.37 -24.14 26.71
C GLN A 346 26.72 -24.11 25.96
N PRO A 347 27.84 -23.94 26.68
CA PRO A 347 29.07 -23.36 26.15
C PRO A 347 30.11 -24.39 25.72
N TYR A 348 31.11 -23.86 25.03
CA TYR A 348 32.35 -24.46 24.55
C TYR A 348 33.11 -25.25 25.63
N GLU A 349 33.55 -26.49 25.33
CA GLU A 349 34.93 -26.93 25.62
C GLU A 349 35.34 -28.30 24.99
N GLU A 350 36.59 -28.27 24.52
CA GLU A 350 37.64 -29.30 24.45
C GLU A 350 37.59 -30.61 23.61
N ARG A 351 38.69 -30.73 22.83
CA ARG A 351 39.18 -31.90 22.09
C ARG A 351 39.29 -33.17 22.94
N ARG A 352 38.95 -34.32 22.35
CA ARG A 352 39.78 -35.56 22.45
C ARG A 352 39.47 -36.64 21.39
N ALA A 353 40.56 -37.01 20.70
CA ALA A 353 40.97 -38.32 20.18
C ALA A 353 40.09 -39.15 19.22
N ALA A 354 40.65 -39.43 18.04
CA ALA A 354 40.17 -40.41 17.07
C ALA A 354 40.38 -41.87 17.54
N PRO A 355 39.43 -42.81 17.30
CA PRO A 355 39.61 -44.22 17.62
C PRO A 355 40.36 -45.01 16.52
N ARG A 356 40.96 -46.13 16.97
CA ARG A 356 41.96 -46.96 16.30
C ARG A 356 41.37 -47.98 15.29
N PRO A 357 42.20 -48.59 14.40
CA PRO A 357 41.78 -49.31 13.19
C PRO A 357 41.07 -50.67 13.37
N ALA A 358 40.68 -51.07 14.58
CA ALA A 358 40.13 -52.41 14.85
C ALA A 358 38.59 -52.48 14.88
N GLU A 359 37.89 -51.34 14.94
CA GLU A 359 36.42 -51.32 14.91
C GLU A 359 35.85 -51.17 13.49
N ARG A 360 36.65 -50.72 12.52
CA ARG A 360 36.26 -50.59 11.10
C ARG A 360 36.01 -51.91 10.35
N LYS A 361 36.35 -53.06 10.94
CA LYS A 361 36.11 -54.38 10.32
C LYS A 361 34.77 -55.01 10.71
N ARG A 362 34.27 -54.75 11.92
CA ARG A 362 32.98 -55.29 12.39
C ARG A 362 31.78 -54.48 11.90
N GLU A 363 31.99 -53.19 11.60
CA GLU A 363 30.97 -52.34 11.00
C GLU A 363 30.80 -52.58 9.48
N ARG A 364 31.86 -53.01 8.79
CA ARG A 364 31.81 -53.37 7.36
C ARG A 364 31.13 -54.72 7.07
N GLU A 365 31.20 -55.68 7.99
CA GLU A 365 30.52 -56.98 7.82
C GLU A 365 29.03 -56.91 8.17
N ARG A 366 28.64 -56.00 9.07
CA ARG A 366 27.23 -55.76 9.39
C ARG A 366 26.49 -54.99 8.30
N ARG A 367 27.10 -53.94 7.73
CA ARG A 367 26.54 -53.23 6.55
C ARG A 367 26.42 -54.11 5.31
N ARG A 368 27.33 -55.07 5.11
CA ARG A 368 27.28 -55.96 3.93
C ARG A 368 26.16 -57.00 3.98
N ARG A 369 25.69 -57.37 5.18
CA ARG A 369 24.50 -58.22 5.37
C ARG A 369 23.19 -57.43 5.27
N GLU A 370 23.20 -56.18 5.73
CA GLU A 370 22.05 -55.27 5.57
C GLU A 370 21.89 -54.82 4.09
N GLU A 371 22.98 -54.73 3.30
CA GLU A 371 22.95 -54.39 1.86
C GLU A 371 22.67 -55.57 0.88
N GLU A 372 22.52 -56.80 1.38
CA GLU A 372 22.15 -57.98 0.56
C GLU A 372 20.67 -58.35 0.67
N GLU A 373 19.95 -57.93 1.73
CA GLU A 373 18.49 -58.16 1.86
C GLU A 373 17.63 -57.05 1.20
N GLU A 374 18.15 -55.85 0.96
CA GLU A 374 17.42 -54.76 0.29
C GLU A 374 17.62 -54.72 -1.24
N ARG A 375 18.15 -55.79 -1.86
CA ARG A 375 18.46 -55.81 -3.30
C ARG A 375 17.40 -56.47 -4.17
N PHE A 376 16.17 -56.61 -3.68
CA PHE A 376 15.06 -57.20 -4.44
C PHE A 376 13.76 -56.38 -4.52
N SER A 377 13.69 -55.14 -4.02
CA SER A 377 12.47 -54.31 -4.19
C SER A 377 12.62 -52.98 -4.93
N ASP A 378 13.81 -52.34 -4.98
CA ASP A 378 13.90 -50.98 -5.55
C ASP A 378 14.74 -50.90 -6.83
N SER A 379 14.13 -51.27 -7.96
CA SER A 379 14.57 -50.73 -9.25
C SER A 379 13.48 -49.79 -9.79
N PRO A 380 13.79 -48.51 -10.08
CA PRO A 380 12.80 -47.54 -10.52
C PRO A 380 12.15 -47.94 -11.85
N LEU A 381 12.82 -48.77 -12.65
CA LEU A 381 12.31 -49.32 -13.90
C LEU A 381 11.24 -50.40 -13.69
N LEU A 382 11.34 -51.18 -12.60
CA LEU A 382 10.37 -52.23 -12.26
C LEU A 382 9.17 -51.64 -11.51
N MET A 383 9.36 -50.57 -10.71
CA MET A 383 8.28 -49.74 -10.16
C MET A 383 7.49 -49.01 -11.24
N VAL A 384 8.16 -48.44 -12.26
CA VAL A 384 7.48 -47.85 -13.43
C VAL A 384 6.79 -48.94 -14.25
N ALA A 385 7.39 -50.12 -14.41
CA ALA A 385 6.75 -51.23 -15.10
C ALA A 385 5.53 -51.77 -14.35
N VAL A 386 5.57 -51.88 -13.01
CA VAL A 386 4.44 -52.31 -12.17
C VAL A 386 3.37 -51.22 -12.11
N ALA A 387 3.74 -49.94 -12.06
CA ALA A 387 2.80 -48.83 -12.15
C ALA A 387 2.14 -48.75 -13.53
N LEU A 388 2.88 -48.96 -14.62
CA LEU A 388 2.32 -49.05 -15.97
C LEU A 388 1.47 -50.31 -16.15
N LEU A 389 1.85 -51.44 -15.56
CA LEU A 389 1.04 -52.65 -15.59
C LEU A 389 -0.23 -52.51 -14.75
N ALA A 390 -0.17 -51.76 -13.64
CA ALA A 390 -1.32 -51.39 -12.82
C ALA A 390 -2.22 -50.37 -13.53
N ILE A 391 -1.66 -49.40 -14.28
CA ILE A 391 -2.43 -48.47 -15.11
C ILE A 391 -3.04 -49.19 -16.32
N VAL A 392 -2.38 -50.20 -16.89
CA VAL A 392 -2.96 -51.06 -17.95
C VAL A 392 -3.97 -52.05 -17.37
N LEU A 393 -3.84 -52.49 -16.12
CA LEU A 393 -4.85 -53.30 -15.43
C LEU A 393 -6.05 -52.46 -14.98
N ILE A 394 -5.84 -51.26 -14.45
CA ILE A 394 -6.90 -50.33 -14.04
C ILE A 394 -7.57 -49.75 -15.28
N GLY A 395 -6.79 -49.36 -16.29
CA GLY A 395 -7.27 -48.91 -17.59
C GLY A 395 -7.89 -50.05 -18.41
N GLY A 396 -7.41 -51.28 -18.25
CA GLY A 396 -7.96 -52.49 -18.86
C GLY A 396 -9.22 -52.98 -18.16
N VAL A 397 -9.34 -52.82 -16.84
CA VAL A 397 -10.57 -53.06 -16.07
C VAL A 397 -11.57 -51.93 -16.31
N ALA A 398 -11.11 -50.68 -16.41
CA ALA A 398 -11.93 -49.54 -16.81
C ALA A 398 -12.36 -49.68 -18.27
N PHE A 399 -11.51 -50.15 -19.19
CA PHE A 399 -11.88 -50.45 -20.58
C PHE A 399 -12.71 -51.73 -20.70
N PHE A 400 -12.57 -52.70 -19.80
CA PHE A 400 -13.42 -53.90 -19.75
C PHE A 400 -14.79 -53.56 -19.15
N TRP A 401 -14.88 -52.66 -18.17
CA TRP A 401 -16.13 -52.07 -17.68
C TRP A 401 -16.74 -51.13 -18.73
N PHE A 402 -15.95 -50.24 -19.33
CA PHE A 402 -16.36 -49.30 -20.37
C PHE A 402 -16.78 -50.04 -21.64
N SER A 403 -16.05 -51.06 -22.09
CA SER A 403 -16.42 -51.88 -23.26
C SER A 403 -17.53 -52.89 -22.97
N ARG A 404 -17.84 -53.18 -21.69
CA ARG A 404 -19.02 -53.97 -21.28
C ARG A 404 -20.24 -53.10 -20.97
N PHE A 405 -20.07 -51.78 -20.81
CA PHE A 405 -21.12 -50.80 -20.53
C PHE A 405 -21.45 -49.88 -21.73
N TRP A 406 -20.51 -49.69 -22.67
CA TRP A 406 -20.64 -48.97 -23.95
C TRP A 406 -20.52 -49.91 -25.16
N GLY A 407 -20.76 -51.20 -24.96
CA GLY A 407 -20.85 -52.23 -25.99
C GLY A 407 -22.22 -52.88 -25.97
N GLY A 408 -23.28 -52.09 -26.11
CA GLY A 408 -24.65 -52.57 -26.09
C GLY A 408 -25.61 -51.47 -26.49
N GLU A 409 -26.00 -51.47 -27.76
CA GLU A 409 -27.17 -50.77 -28.27
C GLU A 409 -28.38 -51.21 -27.41
N SER A 410 -28.78 -50.35 -26.48
CA SER A 410 -29.95 -50.56 -25.63
C SER A 410 -30.85 -49.33 -25.73
N GLU A 411 -32.13 -49.59 -25.93
CA GLU A 411 -33.19 -48.60 -25.96
C GLU A 411 -33.30 -47.97 -24.55
N GLY A 412 -32.59 -46.87 -24.30
CA GLY A 412 -32.68 -46.11 -23.06
C GLY A 412 -33.98 -45.31 -22.97
N VAL A 413 -34.52 -45.16 -21.76
CA VAL A 413 -35.69 -44.34 -21.47
C VAL A 413 -35.25 -42.89 -21.26
N GLU A 414 -35.94 -41.94 -21.88
CA GLU A 414 -35.64 -40.51 -21.74
C GLU A 414 -36.18 -39.96 -20.40
N VAL A 415 -35.36 -39.18 -19.72
CA VAL A 415 -35.68 -38.56 -18.43
C VAL A 415 -36.68 -37.40 -18.63
N PRO A 416 -37.86 -37.43 -17.99
CA PRO A 416 -38.80 -36.31 -17.99
C PRO A 416 -38.30 -35.10 -17.20
N SER A 417 -38.99 -33.97 -17.36
CA SER A 417 -38.76 -32.77 -16.55
C SER A 417 -39.67 -32.80 -15.33
N PHE A 418 -39.09 -32.66 -14.15
CA PHE A 418 -39.78 -32.58 -12.86
C PHE A 418 -39.69 -31.19 -12.22
N LEU A 419 -38.91 -30.27 -12.82
CA LEU A 419 -38.78 -28.88 -12.37
C LEU A 419 -40.16 -28.20 -12.25
N GLY A 420 -40.41 -27.57 -11.11
CA GLY A 420 -41.66 -26.89 -10.79
C GLY A 420 -42.79 -27.79 -10.28
N ALA A 421 -42.61 -29.11 -10.24
CA ALA A 421 -43.57 -30.02 -9.65
C ALA A 421 -43.35 -30.19 -8.15
N VAL A 422 -44.39 -30.54 -7.39
CA VAL A 422 -44.23 -30.91 -5.98
C VAL A 422 -43.54 -32.27 -5.93
N TYR A 423 -42.41 -32.37 -5.22
CA TYR A 423 -41.57 -33.58 -5.30
C TYR A 423 -42.31 -34.84 -4.82
N THR A 424 -43.20 -34.70 -3.83
CA THR A 424 -44.03 -35.81 -3.34
C THR A 424 -45.02 -36.33 -4.37
N ASP A 425 -45.50 -35.47 -5.28
CA ASP A 425 -46.42 -35.88 -6.33
C ASP A 425 -45.66 -36.71 -7.38
N VAL A 426 -44.45 -36.28 -7.74
CA VAL A 426 -43.55 -37.01 -8.65
C VAL A 426 -43.20 -38.40 -8.11
N LEU A 427 -42.92 -38.52 -6.81
CA LEU A 427 -42.62 -39.81 -6.16
C LEU A 427 -43.79 -40.80 -6.19
N ASN A 428 -45.02 -40.30 -6.19
CA ASN A 428 -46.23 -41.11 -6.06
C ASN A 428 -46.98 -41.29 -7.40
N ASP A 429 -46.49 -40.69 -8.48
CA ASP A 429 -47.14 -40.79 -9.79
C ASP A 429 -46.86 -42.17 -10.43
N PRO A 430 -47.90 -42.98 -10.70
CA PRO A 430 -47.74 -44.27 -11.35
C PRO A 430 -47.17 -44.16 -12.79
N GLU A 431 -47.24 -43.00 -13.44
CA GLU A 431 -46.62 -42.74 -14.75
C GLU A 431 -45.09 -42.76 -14.71
N TYR A 432 -44.51 -42.51 -13.53
CA TYR A 432 -43.07 -42.47 -13.31
C TYR A 432 -42.55 -43.70 -12.55
N ALA A 433 -43.37 -44.75 -12.40
CA ALA A 433 -43.03 -45.98 -11.68
C ALA A 433 -41.83 -46.74 -12.27
N GLN A 434 -41.46 -46.49 -13.53
CA GLN A 434 -40.23 -47.04 -14.13
C GLN A 434 -38.93 -46.38 -13.64
N PHE A 435 -39.01 -45.22 -12.98
CA PHE A 435 -37.87 -44.49 -12.44
C PHE A 435 -37.72 -44.75 -10.95
N ARG A 436 -36.48 -44.73 -10.45
CA ARG A 436 -36.21 -44.66 -9.01
C ARG A 436 -35.89 -43.22 -8.67
N PHE A 437 -36.36 -42.75 -7.52
CA PHE A 437 -36.11 -41.37 -7.10
C PHE A 437 -35.34 -41.32 -5.80
N ASP A 438 -34.46 -40.34 -5.70
CA ASP A 438 -33.85 -39.87 -4.46
C ASP A 438 -34.19 -38.39 -4.28
N THR A 439 -34.18 -37.88 -3.06
CA THR A 439 -34.61 -36.50 -2.79
C THR A 439 -33.69 -35.79 -1.82
N GLU A 440 -33.25 -34.59 -2.17
CA GLU A 440 -32.40 -33.76 -1.32
C GLU A 440 -33.03 -32.36 -1.14
N PRO A 441 -33.18 -31.88 0.10
CA PRO A 441 -33.64 -30.51 0.33
C PRO A 441 -32.56 -29.50 -0.09
N ARG A 442 -32.98 -28.36 -0.65
CA ARG A 442 -32.13 -27.19 -0.92
C ARG A 442 -32.84 -25.92 -0.47
N GLU A 443 -32.07 -25.05 0.17
CA GLU A 443 -32.55 -23.72 0.57
C GLU A 443 -32.87 -22.89 -0.68
N ASP A 444 -34.11 -22.42 -0.78
CA ASP A 444 -34.57 -21.53 -1.85
C ASP A 444 -35.76 -20.71 -1.35
N ASP A 445 -35.64 -19.38 -1.43
CA ASP A 445 -36.67 -18.41 -1.00
C ASP A 445 -37.52 -17.90 -2.17
N THR A 446 -37.19 -18.33 -3.39
CA THR A 446 -37.84 -17.87 -4.63
C THR A 446 -38.97 -18.80 -5.10
N SER A 447 -38.86 -20.09 -4.79
CA SER A 447 -39.78 -21.13 -5.22
C SER A 447 -40.70 -21.58 -4.07
N PRO A 448 -41.93 -22.03 -4.38
CA PRO A 448 -42.82 -22.56 -3.35
C PRO A 448 -42.20 -23.78 -2.64
N GLU A 449 -42.40 -23.89 -1.34
CA GLU A 449 -41.90 -25.01 -0.52
C GLU A 449 -42.29 -26.37 -1.10
N ASN A 450 -41.40 -27.36 -1.01
CA ASN A 450 -41.56 -28.73 -1.52
C ASN A 450 -41.65 -28.83 -3.06
N THR A 451 -41.32 -27.76 -3.78
CA THR A 451 -41.24 -27.78 -5.25
C THR A 451 -39.85 -28.22 -5.70
N VAL A 452 -39.77 -29.10 -6.71
CA VAL A 452 -38.51 -29.51 -7.34
C VAL A 452 -37.90 -28.32 -8.08
N ILE A 453 -36.74 -27.86 -7.63
CA ILE A 453 -35.99 -26.73 -8.20
C ILE A 453 -34.86 -27.19 -9.12
N ASP A 454 -34.40 -28.43 -8.96
CA ASP A 454 -33.32 -29.02 -9.77
C ASP A 454 -33.47 -30.55 -9.85
N GLN A 455 -32.91 -31.19 -10.87
CA GLN A 455 -32.92 -32.65 -11.03
C GLN A 455 -31.62 -33.18 -11.65
N ASN A 456 -31.22 -34.40 -11.27
CA ASN A 456 -30.10 -35.10 -11.87
C ASN A 456 -30.42 -36.61 -11.98
N PRO A 457 -30.35 -37.25 -13.17
CA PRO A 457 -29.99 -36.71 -14.49
C PRO A 457 -30.95 -35.64 -15.05
N ALA A 458 -30.46 -34.84 -15.99
CA ALA A 458 -31.18 -33.72 -16.56
C ALA A 458 -32.27 -34.21 -17.54
N ARG A 459 -33.25 -33.34 -17.81
CA ARG A 459 -34.32 -33.64 -18.77
C ARG A 459 -33.72 -34.03 -20.14
N GLY A 460 -34.20 -35.13 -20.69
CA GLY A 460 -33.80 -35.63 -22.01
C GLY A 460 -32.60 -36.58 -21.99
N ASP A 461 -31.96 -36.77 -20.84
CA ASP A 461 -30.92 -37.77 -20.68
C ASP A 461 -31.50 -39.18 -20.89
N LYS A 462 -30.72 -40.06 -21.53
CA LYS A 462 -31.13 -41.45 -21.74
C LYS A 462 -30.53 -42.31 -20.64
N ILE A 463 -31.39 -42.86 -19.79
CA ILE A 463 -31.00 -43.69 -18.67
C ILE A 463 -31.49 -45.13 -18.86
N GLN A 464 -30.79 -46.07 -18.22
CA GLN A 464 -31.22 -47.46 -18.16
C GLN A 464 -32.46 -47.58 -17.27
N GLU A 465 -33.34 -48.54 -17.58
CA GLU A 465 -34.50 -48.84 -16.72
C GLU A 465 -34.04 -49.08 -15.27
N ASN A 466 -34.71 -48.45 -14.30
CA ASN A 466 -34.39 -48.44 -12.87
C ASN A 466 -33.18 -47.61 -12.42
N ALA A 467 -32.61 -46.75 -13.28
CA ALA A 467 -31.65 -45.75 -12.81
C ALA A 467 -32.33 -44.73 -11.87
N THR A 468 -31.56 -44.22 -10.90
CA THR A 468 -32.05 -43.27 -9.88
C THR A 468 -31.93 -41.84 -10.39
N ILE A 469 -33.01 -41.06 -10.21
CA ILE A 469 -33.10 -39.63 -10.47
C ILE A 469 -33.17 -38.91 -9.11
N THR A 470 -32.19 -38.06 -8.81
CA THR A 470 -32.21 -37.21 -7.61
C THR A 470 -32.99 -35.94 -7.91
N LEU A 471 -33.99 -35.63 -7.08
CA LEU A 471 -34.79 -34.41 -7.12
C LEU A 471 -34.36 -33.48 -5.98
N TYR A 472 -34.01 -32.24 -6.29
CA TYR A 472 -33.72 -31.23 -5.29
C TYR A 472 -34.95 -30.37 -5.06
N TYR A 473 -35.43 -30.23 -3.82
CA TYR A 473 -36.66 -29.50 -3.51
C TYR A 473 -36.45 -28.33 -2.55
N ALA A 474 -37.23 -27.26 -2.73
CA ALA A 474 -37.13 -26.03 -1.96
C ALA A 474 -37.57 -26.22 -0.50
N VAL A 475 -36.71 -25.78 0.44
CA VAL A 475 -37.02 -25.63 1.87
C VAL A 475 -36.76 -24.18 2.31
N PRO A 476 -37.55 -23.63 3.25
CA PRO A 476 -37.37 -22.27 3.74
C PRO A 476 -36.05 -22.14 4.51
N LYS A 477 -35.42 -20.98 4.38
CA LYS A 477 -34.22 -20.62 5.13
C LYS A 477 -34.59 -20.29 6.58
N GLU A 478 -33.98 -20.96 7.56
CA GLU A 478 -34.16 -20.61 8.98
C GLU A 478 -33.43 -19.29 9.28
N GLU A 479 -34.15 -18.29 9.80
CA GLU A 479 -33.56 -17.09 10.41
C GLU A 479 -33.53 -17.29 11.93
N ASP A 480 -32.33 -17.22 12.53
CA ASP A 480 -32.16 -17.23 13.99
C ASP A 480 -32.75 -15.93 14.58
N GLU A 481 -33.86 -16.05 15.32
CA GLU A 481 -34.42 -14.95 16.13
C GLU A 481 -33.55 -14.76 17.40
N GLU A 482 -32.47 -13.97 17.31
CA GLU A 482 -31.84 -13.40 18.52
C GLU A 482 -32.82 -12.41 19.17
N GLU A 483 -33.18 -12.63 20.44
CA GLU A 483 -34.00 -11.67 21.21
C GLU A 483 -33.34 -10.27 21.17
N ASP A 484 -34.09 -9.25 20.76
CA ASP A 484 -33.62 -7.85 20.67
C ASP A 484 -33.26 -7.30 22.07
N VAL A 485 -32.02 -7.53 22.54
CA VAL A 485 -31.52 -6.97 23.80
C VAL A 485 -31.14 -5.50 23.61
N GLN A 486 -31.60 -4.62 24.51
CA GLN A 486 -31.25 -3.19 24.47
C GLN A 486 -30.01 -2.86 25.31
N MET A 487 -29.24 -1.88 24.84
CA MET A 487 -28.05 -1.37 25.51
C MET A 487 -28.43 -0.54 26.74
N GLU A 488 -27.80 -0.81 27.88
CA GLU A 488 -27.97 -0.01 29.10
C GLU A 488 -27.14 1.29 29.04
N ASP A 489 -27.57 2.31 29.79
CA ASP A 489 -26.83 3.57 29.94
C ASP A 489 -25.67 3.42 30.93
N PHE A 490 -24.45 3.50 30.40
CA PHE A 490 -23.22 3.45 31.18
C PHE A 490 -22.51 4.81 31.30
N THR A 491 -23.09 5.92 30.84
CA THR A 491 -22.43 7.23 30.93
C THR A 491 -22.10 7.60 32.38
N ASP A 492 -20.89 8.11 32.61
CA ASP A 492 -20.28 8.43 33.91
C ASP A 492 -20.20 7.22 34.89
N ARG A 493 -20.25 6.00 34.36
CA ARG A 493 -20.02 4.77 35.14
C ARG A 493 -18.63 4.21 34.93
N GLU A 494 -18.23 3.33 35.85
CA GLU A 494 -16.95 2.62 35.76
C GLU A 494 -16.96 1.65 34.57
N LEU A 495 -15.83 1.59 33.84
CA LEU A 495 -15.62 0.70 32.70
C LEU A 495 -16.05 -0.76 32.98
N GLN A 496 -15.73 -1.27 34.17
CA GLN A 496 -16.02 -2.65 34.55
C GLN A 496 -17.53 -2.97 34.51
N THR A 497 -18.40 -2.00 34.79
CA THR A 497 -19.85 -2.22 34.83
C THR A 497 -20.39 -2.56 33.43
N ALA A 498 -19.90 -1.88 32.39
CA ALA A 498 -20.28 -2.16 31.01
C ALA A 498 -19.69 -3.49 30.50
N LEU A 499 -18.47 -3.81 30.92
CA LEU A 499 -17.83 -5.09 30.56
C LEU A 499 -18.57 -6.29 31.15
N ASP A 500 -19.05 -6.19 32.39
CA ASP A 500 -19.81 -7.25 33.04
C ASP A 500 -21.17 -7.47 32.36
N PHE A 501 -21.87 -6.38 32.01
CA PHE A 501 -23.13 -6.43 31.25
C PHE A 501 -22.97 -7.13 29.89
N LEU A 502 -21.97 -6.74 29.10
CA LEU A 502 -21.74 -7.35 27.78
C LEU A 502 -21.33 -8.82 27.86
N LYS A 503 -20.62 -9.19 28.93
CA LYS A 503 -20.25 -10.58 29.20
C LYS A 503 -21.46 -11.46 29.52
N GLU A 504 -22.46 -10.96 30.23
CA GLU A 504 -23.72 -11.69 30.46
C GLU A 504 -24.49 -11.96 29.16
N LEU A 505 -24.33 -11.08 28.17
CA LEU A 505 -24.95 -11.19 26.85
C LEU A 505 -24.11 -11.97 25.82
N ASP A 506 -22.96 -12.52 26.23
CA ASP A 506 -21.97 -13.16 25.35
C ASP A 506 -21.56 -12.28 24.15
N LYS A 507 -21.56 -10.95 24.33
CA LYS A 507 -21.15 -9.98 23.30
C LYS A 507 -19.70 -9.56 23.53
N LYS A 508 -18.97 -9.33 22.44
CA LYS A 508 -17.58 -8.84 22.49
C LYS A 508 -17.57 -7.34 22.78
N SER A 509 -16.51 -6.85 23.41
CA SER A 509 -16.34 -5.41 23.68
C SER A 509 -15.01 -4.87 23.14
N GLU A 510 -14.97 -3.56 22.89
CA GLU A 510 -13.79 -2.79 22.52
C GLU A 510 -13.75 -1.50 23.32
N VAL A 511 -12.64 -1.25 24.00
CA VAL A 511 -12.46 -0.03 24.80
C VAL A 511 -11.64 0.98 24.01
N ILE A 512 -12.16 2.18 23.87
CA ILE A 512 -11.54 3.32 23.17
C ILE A 512 -11.41 4.45 24.19
N GLU A 513 -10.23 5.04 24.28
CA GLU A 513 -9.99 6.18 25.18
C GLU A 513 -10.20 7.50 24.43
N GLU A 514 -10.93 8.45 25.02
CA GLU A 514 -11.27 9.75 24.45
C GLU A 514 -11.19 10.83 25.56
N PHE A 515 -10.82 12.07 25.24
CA PHE A 515 -10.81 13.16 26.22
C PHE A 515 -12.23 13.68 26.45
N ASP A 516 -12.58 13.98 27.70
CA ASP A 516 -13.89 14.54 28.06
C ASP A 516 -13.72 15.49 29.24
N GLU A 517 -14.16 16.74 29.08
CA GLU A 517 -14.03 17.78 30.11
C GLU A 517 -15.00 17.58 31.28
N ALA A 518 -16.11 16.86 31.07
CA ALA A 518 -17.18 16.69 32.05
C ALA A 518 -17.05 15.37 32.82
N ILE A 519 -16.44 14.34 32.23
CA ILE A 519 -16.37 12.98 32.77
C ILE A 519 -14.94 12.70 33.26
N GLU A 520 -14.82 12.25 34.50
CA GLU A 520 -13.53 11.96 35.13
C GLU A 520 -12.78 10.81 34.41
N GLU A 521 -11.45 10.85 34.46
CA GLU A 521 -10.58 9.84 33.87
C GLU A 521 -10.97 8.42 34.36
N GLY A 522 -11.08 7.48 33.42
CA GLY A 522 -11.43 6.08 33.67
C GLY A 522 -12.94 5.78 33.70
N ARG A 523 -13.81 6.79 33.50
CA ARG A 523 -15.26 6.63 33.45
C ARG A 523 -15.78 6.66 32.01
N ILE A 524 -16.90 5.99 31.75
CA ILE A 524 -17.43 5.82 30.40
C ILE A 524 -18.08 7.13 29.94
N ILE A 525 -17.71 7.57 28.74
CA ILE A 525 -18.33 8.70 28.05
C ILE A 525 -19.64 8.24 27.40
N ARG A 526 -19.55 7.19 26.56
CA ARG A 526 -20.65 6.65 25.76
C ARG A 526 -20.34 5.23 25.28
N THR A 527 -21.35 4.54 24.79
CA THR A 527 -21.21 3.22 24.13
C THR A 527 -21.76 3.25 22.71
N VAL A 528 -21.34 2.31 21.87
CA VAL A 528 -21.94 2.08 20.55
C VAL A 528 -22.30 0.60 20.45
N PRO A 529 -23.59 0.25 20.33
CA PRO A 529 -24.76 1.15 20.21
C PRO A 529 -25.02 2.02 21.47
N ASP A 530 -25.76 3.11 21.30
CA ASP A 530 -26.07 4.05 22.39
C ASP A 530 -27.10 3.46 23.37
N ALA A 531 -27.20 4.02 24.57
CA ALA A 531 -28.19 3.63 25.57
C ALA A 531 -29.62 3.60 24.98
N GLY A 532 -30.33 2.50 25.19
CA GLY A 532 -31.69 2.24 24.69
C GLY A 532 -31.75 1.75 23.24
N GLN A 533 -30.63 1.64 22.53
CA GLN A 533 -30.59 1.01 21.20
C GLN A 533 -30.41 -0.51 21.31
N THR A 534 -30.97 -1.26 20.37
CA THR A 534 -30.80 -2.73 20.30
C THR A 534 -29.36 -3.10 19.93
N ILE A 535 -28.79 -4.06 20.65
CA ILE A 535 -27.47 -4.64 20.39
C ILE A 535 -27.57 -5.63 19.24
N ARG A 536 -27.39 -5.11 18.01
CA ARG A 536 -27.34 -5.92 16.78
C ARG A 536 -25.92 -6.33 16.37
N GLU A 537 -24.92 -5.62 16.88
CA GLU A 537 -23.52 -5.90 16.56
C GLU A 537 -22.96 -7.00 17.46
N GLU A 538 -22.10 -7.87 16.92
CA GLU A 538 -21.36 -8.88 17.70
C GLU A 538 -20.37 -8.22 18.69
N LYS A 539 -19.96 -6.99 18.40
CA LYS A 539 -18.95 -6.24 19.15
C LYS A 539 -19.45 -4.83 19.51
N VAL A 540 -19.49 -4.51 20.80
CA VAL A 540 -19.90 -3.21 21.34
C VAL A 540 -18.67 -2.35 21.67
N ARG A 541 -18.65 -1.09 21.22
CA ARG A 541 -17.56 -0.15 21.55
C ARG A 541 -17.91 0.66 22.80
N ILE A 542 -16.95 0.83 23.71
CA ILE A 542 -17.07 1.59 24.95
C ILE A 542 -16.02 2.70 24.92
N TYR A 543 -16.45 3.96 25.03
CA TYR A 543 -15.58 5.12 25.06
C TYR A 543 -15.33 5.54 26.52
N VAL A 544 -14.07 5.65 26.92
CA VAL A 544 -13.65 5.94 28.31
C VAL A 544 -12.88 7.25 28.35
N SER A 545 -13.21 8.10 29.32
CA SER A 545 -12.60 9.40 29.50
C SER A 545 -11.13 9.30 29.91
N LYS A 546 -10.30 10.15 29.30
CA LYS A 546 -8.91 10.45 29.71
C LYS A 546 -8.80 11.71 30.58
N GLY A 547 -9.93 12.28 31.00
CA GLY A 547 -10.00 13.59 31.66
C GLY A 547 -10.04 14.77 30.66
N PRO A 548 -9.97 16.02 31.16
CA PRO A 548 -10.03 17.23 30.34
C PRO A 548 -8.80 17.38 29.43
N ASP A 549 -9.00 17.95 28.25
CA ASP A 549 -7.92 18.34 27.34
C ASP A 549 -7.28 19.64 27.85
N ASP A 550 -6.06 19.55 28.38
CA ASP A 550 -5.33 20.72 28.91
C ASP A 550 -4.80 21.66 27.81
N GLY A 551 -5.00 21.33 26.53
CA GLY A 551 -4.62 22.15 25.39
C GLY A 551 -3.09 22.29 25.19
N PRO A 552 -2.67 23.03 24.16
CA PRO A 552 -1.26 23.27 23.89
C PRO A 552 -0.65 24.28 24.88
N PHE A 553 0.61 24.07 25.27
CA PHE A 553 1.41 24.94 26.13
C PHE A 553 2.80 25.19 25.53
N GLU A 554 3.53 26.20 26.01
CA GLU A 554 4.87 26.53 25.49
C GLU A 554 5.95 25.60 26.07
N MET A 555 6.87 25.19 25.20
CA MET A 555 7.98 24.29 25.52
C MET A 555 8.96 24.97 26.50
N PRO A 556 9.18 24.40 27.69
CA PRO A 556 10.10 24.96 28.67
C PRO A 556 11.57 24.94 28.20
N ASP A 557 12.39 25.87 28.70
CA ASP A 557 13.84 25.86 28.53
C ASP A 557 14.52 24.91 29.53
N TYR A 558 15.21 23.91 29.00
CA TYR A 558 16.05 22.98 29.76
C TYR A 558 17.55 23.27 29.62
N PHE A 559 17.96 24.32 28.90
CA PHE A 559 19.37 24.66 28.71
C PHE A 559 20.10 24.83 30.05
N ASN A 560 21.28 24.20 30.17
CA ASN A 560 22.11 24.18 31.36
C ASN A 560 21.43 23.56 32.62
N MET A 561 20.27 22.94 32.47
CA MET A 561 19.63 22.15 33.52
C MET A 561 20.33 20.79 33.62
N ASP A 562 20.35 20.22 34.82
CA ASP A 562 20.78 18.82 35.00
C ASP A 562 19.83 17.88 34.25
N TYR A 563 20.38 16.98 33.44
CA TYR A 563 19.62 16.04 32.60
C TYR A 563 18.57 15.26 33.40
N SER A 564 18.88 14.84 34.63
CA SER A 564 17.94 14.09 35.46
C SER A 564 16.75 14.95 35.90
N LYS A 565 16.98 16.25 36.12
CA LYS A 565 15.92 17.20 36.47
C LYS A 565 15.07 17.56 35.26
N ALA A 566 15.68 17.71 34.08
CA ALA A 566 14.96 17.97 32.84
C ALA A 566 13.97 16.83 32.53
N ILE A 567 14.38 15.56 32.68
CA ILE A 567 13.46 14.42 32.50
C ILE A 567 12.31 14.43 33.50
N ALA A 568 12.58 14.79 34.76
CA ALA A 568 11.53 14.84 35.78
C ALA A 568 10.46 15.89 35.44
N ASP A 569 10.88 17.09 35.01
CA ASP A 569 9.96 18.16 34.61
C ASP A 569 9.22 17.83 33.31
N LEU A 570 9.88 17.20 32.32
CA LEU A 570 9.23 16.66 31.12
C LEU A 570 8.09 15.70 31.49
N THR A 571 8.37 14.76 32.40
CA THR A 571 7.39 13.74 32.83
C THR A 571 6.23 14.37 33.59
N GLU A 572 6.51 15.32 34.48
CA GLU A 572 5.48 16.04 35.26
C GLU A 572 4.52 16.82 34.35
N ARG A 573 5.02 17.34 33.22
CA ARG A 573 4.25 18.08 32.22
C ARG A 573 3.55 17.19 31.20
N GLY A 574 3.72 15.87 31.29
CA GLY A 574 3.13 14.93 30.35
C GLY A 574 3.82 14.89 28.98
N LEU A 575 5.06 15.38 28.86
CA LEU A 575 5.89 15.24 27.67
C LEU A 575 6.62 13.90 27.66
N VAL A 576 6.95 13.39 26.47
CA VAL A 576 7.59 12.07 26.30
C VAL A 576 9.02 12.25 25.83
N LEU A 577 10.01 11.74 26.58
CA LEU A 577 11.39 11.71 26.10
C LEU A 577 11.53 10.72 24.93
N ASP A 578 11.84 11.21 23.73
CA ASP A 578 12.08 10.39 22.55
C ASP A 578 13.53 9.89 22.50
N LYS A 579 14.48 10.82 22.64
CA LYS A 579 15.92 10.53 22.60
C LYS A 579 16.68 11.38 23.60
N ALA A 580 17.78 10.82 24.07
CA ALA A 580 18.77 11.52 24.87
C ALA A 580 20.16 11.23 24.30
N GLU A 581 20.78 12.23 23.70
CA GLU A 581 22.06 12.07 22.99
C GLU A 581 23.18 12.87 23.68
N PRO A 582 24.29 12.22 24.06
CA PRO A 582 25.43 12.92 24.62
C PRO A 582 26.13 13.77 23.53
N ARG A 583 26.64 14.94 23.92
CA ARG A 583 27.43 15.84 23.08
C ARG A 583 28.74 16.19 23.78
N ASP A 584 29.83 16.17 23.03
CA ASP A 584 31.12 16.65 23.50
C ASP A 584 31.10 18.17 23.57
N THR A 585 31.05 18.69 24.78
CA THR A 585 30.96 20.12 25.05
C THR A 585 31.81 20.48 26.26
N ASN A 586 32.16 21.77 26.38
CA ASN A 586 32.87 22.28 27.55
C ASN A 586 31.96 22.50 28.77
N MET A 587 30.70 22.07 28.71
CA MET A 587 29.75 22.20 29.81
C MET A 587 29.99 21.13 30.89
N PRO A 588 29.49 21.33 32.12
CA PRO A 588 29.50 20.29 33.13
C PRO A 588 28.84 19.02 32.59
N LYS A 589 29.43 17.87 32.88
CA LYS A 589 28.85 16.57 32.54
C LYS A 589 27.39 16.50 33.00
N ASP A 590 26.53 15.94 32.15
CA ASP A 590 25.09 15.76 32.37
C ASP A 590 24.27 17.06 32.35
N ALA A 591 24.87 18.22 32.03
CA ALA A 591 24.11 19.44 31.74
C ALA A 591 23.47 19.35 30.36
N VAL A 592 22.17 19.65 30.24
CA VAL A 592 21.48 19.77 28.96
C VAL A 592 22.09 20.94 28.18
N VAL A 593 22.42 20.70 26.92
CA VAL A 593 23.07 21.67 26.04
C VAL A 593 22.17 22.12 24.90
N ASP A 594 21.15 21.32 24.58
CA ASP A 594 20.18 21.61 23.53
C ASP A 594 18.93 20.73 23.69
N GLN A 595 17.83 21.15 23.09
CA GLN A 595 16.55 20.45 23.11
C GLN A 595 15.81 20.58 21.77
N SER A 596 14.92 19.62 21.49
CA SER A 596 13.96 19.73 20.39
C SER A 596 12.65 19.07 20.82
N PRO A 597 11.49 19.75 20.78
CA PRO A 597 11.23 21.13 20.30
C PRO A 597 12.01 22.24 21.04
N GLU A 598 12.24 23.38 20.39
CA GLU A 598 12.97 24.53 20.96
C GLU A 598 12.16 25.22 22.07
N GLU A 599 12.83 25.99 22.93
CA GLU A 599 12.16 26.82 23.94
C GLU A 599 11.08 27.71 23.30
N GLY A 600 9.91 27.78 23.92
CA GLY A 600 8.80 28.63 23.48
C GLY A 600 7.98 28.06 22.32
N GLU A 601 8.40 26.94 21.71
CA GLU A 601 7.56 26.25 20.74
C GLU A 601 6.28 25.72 21.39
N THR A 602 5.17 25.81 20.67
CA THR A 602 3.87 25.32 21.17
C THR A 602 3.82 23.79 21.08
N VAL A 603 3.63 23.13 22.22
CA VAL A 603 3.62 21.66 22.37
C VAL A 603 2.38 21.20 23.13
N GLU A 604 2.00 19.93 22.97
CA GLU A 604 0.85 19.32 23.65
C GLU A 604 1.32 18.21 24.59
N LYS A 605 0.46 17.77 25.52
CA LYS A 605 0.75 16.58 26.32
C LYS A 605 0.94 15.38 25.38
N GLY A 606 2.00 14.61 25.60
CA GLY A 606 2.42 13.51 24.74
C GLY A 606 3.43 13.90 23.66
N THR A 607 3.73 15.20 23.47
CA THR A 607 4.77 15.63 22.53
C THR A 607 6.11 15.00 22.87
N LYS A 608 6.79 14.52 21.83
CA LYS A 608 8.08 13.85 21.89
C LYS A 608 9.21 14.88 21.95
N VAL A 609 10.06 14.77 22.96
CA VAL A 609 11.19 15.68 23.21
C VAL A 609 12.50 14.93 23.10
N THR A 610 13.44 15.48 22.33
CA THR A 610 14.84 15.06 22.31
C THR A 610 15.68 16.00 23.16
N LEU A 611 16.47 15.45 24.08
CA LEU A 611 17.44 16.21 24.87
C LEU A 611 18.87 15.88 24.44
N TYR A 612 19.69 16.90 24.28
CA TYR A 612 21.14 16.77 24.13
C TYR A 612 21.81 17.16 25.43
N TYR A 613 22.70 16.33 25.97
CA TYR A 613 23.38 16.60 27.23
C TYR A 613 24.90 16.46 27.11
N SER A 614 25.64 17.19 27.94
CA SER A 614 27.11 17.20 27.89
C SER A 614 27.68 15.87 28.36
N SER A 615 28.56 15.27 27.55
CA SER A 615 29.39 14.13 27.95
C SER A 615 30.46 14.51 29.00
N GLY A 616 30.73 15.82 29.15
CA GLY A 616 31.85 16.35 29.94
C GLY A 616 33.22 16.17 29.27
N GLU A 617 33.25 15.60 28.07
CA GLU A 617 34.45 15.44 27.26
C GLU A 617 34.65 16.69 26.39
N LYS A 618 35.90 17.19 26.36
CA LYS A 618 36.26 18.27 25.44
C LYS A 618 36.31 17.70 24.04
N PRO A 619 35.80 18.39 23.01
CA PRO A 619 36.09 18.04 21.63
C PRO A 619 37.61 17.97 21.47
N GLU A 620 38.16 16.79 21.17
CA GLU A 620 39.58 16.66 20.84
C GLU A 620 39.83 17.41 19.52
N ASP A 621 40.79 18.34 19.52
CA ASP A 621 41.36 18.95 18.31
C ASP A 621 42.00 17.83 17.47
N LYS A 622 41.21 17.19 16.61
CA LYS A 622 41.75 16.32 15.57
C LYS A 622 42.20 17.20 14.41
N PRO A 623 43.47 17.09 13.96
CA PRO A 623 43.86 17.67 12.68
C PRO A 623 43.01 17.00 11.60
N GLN A 624 42.24 17.80 10.85
CA GLN A 624 41.51 17.29 9.69
C GLN A 624 42.51 16.76 8.67
N ASP A 625 42.50 15.44 8.49
CA ASP A 625 43.17 14.76 7.40
C ASP A 625 42.63 15.31 6.07
N LYS A 626 43.55 15.76 5.22
CA LYS A 626 43.28 16.14 3.84
C LYS A 626 42.97 14.86 3.07
N ASP A 627 41.76 14.77 2.54
CA ASP A 627 41.40 13.75 1.55
C ASP A 627 42.06 14.09 0.21
N PRO A 628 42.94 13.25 -0.37
CA PRO A 628 43.64 13.55 -1.61
C PRO A 628 43.05 12.74 -2.76
N ASP A 629 41.75 12.86 -3.07
CA ASP A 629 41.25 12.59 -4.43
C ASP A 629 39.81 13.07 -4.64
N ALA A 630 39.67 14.34 -4.99
CA ALA A 630 38.53 14.85 -5.75
C ALA A 630 39.02 15.98 -6.64
N GLN A 631 39.38 15.64 -7.88
CA GLN A 631 39.61 16.62 -8.94
C GLN A 631 38.30 16.83 -9.71
N ASP A 632 37.73 18.02 -9.58
CA ASP A 632 37.10 18.77 -10.67
C ASP A 632 37.29 20.29 -10.36
N PRO A 633 37.21 21.21 -11.33
CA PRO A 633 38.33 22.10 -11.62
C PRO A 633 38.10 23.53 -11.12
N ASP A 634 39.16 24.11 -10.55
CA ASP A 634 39.45 25.55 -10.49
C ASP A 634 38.38 26.45 -9.81
N GLU A 635 38.15 26.24 -8.52
CA GLU A 635 37.85 27.36 -7.62
C GLU A 635 38.98 27.49 -6.61
N THR A 636 39.78 28.53 -6.79
CA THR A 636 40.71 28.95 -5.76
C THR A 636 39.90 29.44 -4.56
N VAL A 637 39.98 28.70 -3.45
CA VAL A 637 39.36 29.08 -2.17
C VAL A 637 40.31 30.03 -1.46
N GLY A 638 39.86 31.27 -1.25
CA GLY A 638 40.58 32.29 -0.49
C GLY A 638 40.12 32.32 0.97
N THR A 639 40.91 32.95 1.83
CA THR A 639 40.51 33.20 3.22
C THR A 639 40.19 34.68 3.42
N GLY A 640 39.10 34.95 4.13
CA GLY A 640 38.58 36.28 4.38
C GLY A 640 38.47 36.59 5.87
N SER A 641 38.39 37.89 6.19
CA SER A 641 38.04 38.36 7.52
C SER A 641 37.11 39.55 7.45
N ILE A 642 36.27 39.72 8.46
CA ILE A 642 35.32 40.83 8.58
C ILE A 642 35.30 41.34 10.02
N THR A 643 35.21 42.66 10.18
CA THR A 643 35.07 43.30 11.50
C THR A 643 33.66 43.85 11.64
N ILE A 644 32.96 43.39 12.67
CA ILE A 644 31.54 43.68 12.92
C ILE A 644 31.46 44.56 14.17
N PRO A 645 30.89 45.78 14.07
CA PRO A 645 30.67 46.62 15.24
C PRO A 645 29.57 46.00 16.11
N LEU A 646 29.82 45.95 17.41
CA LEU A 646 28.85 45.49 18.40
C LEU A 646 28.27 46.72 19.14
N PRO A 647 26.96 46.76 19.37
CA PRO A 647 26.31 47.87 20.07
C PRO A 647 26.79 47.95 21.51
N SER A 648 27.45 49.06 21.87
CA SER A 648 28.04 49.28 23.20
C SER A 648 27.07 49.90 24.21
N ASP A 649 25.87 50.28 23.78
CA ASP A 649 24.84 50.89 24.62
C ASP A 649 24.04 49.88 25.45
N VAL A 650 24.18 48.57 25.15
CA VAL A 650 23.48 47.49 25.84
C VAL A 650 24.49 46.44 26.32
N PRO A 651 24.65 46.22 27.64
CA PRO A 651 25.46 45.12 28.15
C PRO A 651 24.75 43.78 27.95
N GLY A 652 25.41 42.80 27.34
CA GLY A 652 24.89 41.45 27.10
C GLY A 652 25.70 40.69 26.06
N ASP A 653 25.17 39.55 25.61
CA ASP A 653 25.71 38.81 24.47
C ASP A 653 24.87 39.10 23.22
N ALA A 654 25.57 39.41 22.13
CA ALA A 654 24.97 39.62 20.82
C ALA A 654 25.27 38.40 19.94
N LYS A 655 24.22 37.86 19.33
CA LYS A 655 24.31 36.81 18.31
C LYS A 655 24.69 37.46 16.99
N VAL A 656 25.76 36.98 16.37
CA VAL A 656 26.26 37.48 15.08
C VAL A 656 26.15 36.38 14.05
N THR A 657 25.38 36.64 13.00
CA THR A 657 25.17 35.72 11.87
C THR A 657 25.68 36.38 10.58
N ILE A 658 26.40 35.61 9.76
CA ILE A 658 26.88 36.05 8.45
C ILE A 658 26.30 35.13 7.38
N GLU A 659 25.63 35.73 6.40
CA GLU A 659 25.09 35.04 5.24
C GLU A 659 25.73 35.55 3.95
N MET A 660 26.07 34.63 3.05
CA MET A 660 26.64 34.92 1.73
C MET A 660 25.80 34.19 0.68
N SER A 661 25.27 34.92 -0.30
CA SER A 661 24.38 34.38 -1.36
C SER A 661 23.17 33.59 -0.82
N GLY A 662 22.59 34.03 0.30
CA GLY A 662 21.43 33.38 0.94
C GLY A 662 21.76 32.11 1.74
N ARG A 663 23.05 31.81 1.96
CA ARG A 663 23.50 30.70 2.81
C ARG A 663 24.24 31.24 4.03
N ARG A 664 23.88 30.77 5.22
CA ARG A 664 24.59 31.06 6.47
C ARG A 664 25.97 30.40 6.47
N ILE A 665 27.02 31.22 6.60
CA ILE A 665 28.42 30.78 6.60
C ILE A 665 29.08 30.91 7.97
N TYR A 666 28.49 31.67 8.90
CA TYR A 666 29.02 31.84 10.26
C TYR A 666 27.90 32.20 11.24
N GLU A 667 28.00 31.68 12.48
CA GLU A 667 27.13 32.05 13.60
C GLU A 667 27.89 31.89 14.93
N ASN A 668 27.89 32.92 15.77
CA ASN A 668 28.46 32.84 17.12
C ASN A 668 27.93 33.97 18.03
N TYR A 669 28.16 33.86 19.34
CA TYR A 669 27.81 34.86 20.34
C TYR A 669 29.03 35.65 20.80
N PHE A 670 28.90 36.97 20.90
CA PHE A 670 29.95 37.86 21.38
C PHE A 670 29.42 38.83 22.42
N SER A 671 30.22 39.06 23.46
CA SER A 671 29.87 40.07 24.46
C SER A 671 29.92 41.47 23.86
N THR A 672 28.84 42.23 24.02
CA THR A 672 28.74 43.62 23.55
C THR A 672 29.77 44.56 24.17
N ALA A 673 30.37 44.17 25.32
CA ALA A 673 31.47 44.89 25.95
C ALA A 673 32.73 44.98 25.06
N GLN A 674 32.86 44.11 24.05
CA GLN A 674 33.98 44.13 23.11
C GLN A 674 33.91 45.30 22.11
N GLY A 675 32.72 45.91 21.90
CA GLY A 675 32.49 47.05 21.00
C GLY A 675 32.64 46.74 19.50
N SER A 676 33.46 45.78 19.13
CA SER A 676 33.53 45.19 17.79
C SER A 676 34.21 43.83 17.86
N VAL A 677 33.88 42.94 16.93
CA VAL A 677 34.52 41.63 16.79
C VAL A 677 35.10 41.46 15.39
N THR A 678 36.31 40.93 15.28
CA THR A 678 36.91 40.51 14.00
C THR A 678 36.83 39.00 13.87
N ILE A 679 36.13 38.53 12.84
CA ILE A 679 36.01 37.12 12.48
C ILE A 679 36.96 36.87 11.31
N SER A 680 37.87 35.92 11.50
CA SER A 680 38.92 35.57 10.52
C SER A 680 38.83 34.09 10.15
N GLY A 681 39.36 33.73 8.98
CA GLY A 681 39.37 32.34 8.52
C GLY A 681 38.05 31.89 7.90
N LEU A 682 37.25 32.85 7.40
CA LEU A 682 36.08 32.52 6.59
C LEU A 682 36.58 32.05 5.22
N GLU A 683 36.00 30.98 4.71
CA GLU A 683 36.36 30.39 3.41
C GLU A 683 35.33 30.79 2.35
N GLY A 684 35.82 31.14 1.16
CA GLY A 684 35.01 31.56 0.02
C GLY A 684 35.84 31.58 -1.25
N SER A 685 35.19 31.69 -2.42
CA SER A 685 35.90 31.85 -3.68
C SER A 685 36.72 33.15 -3.68
N ILE A 686 37.91 33.15 -4.29
CA ILE A 686 38.77 34.34 -4.35
C ILE A 686 38.01 35.50 -4.98
N GLY A 687 37.98 36.64 -4.29
CA GLY A 687 37.24 37.83 -4.72
C GLY A 687 36.52 38.51 -3.56
N THR A 688 35.88 39.64 -3.87
CA THR A 688 35.05 40.36 -2.89
C THR A 688 33.60 39.93 -3.06
N HIS A 689 33.00 39.43 -1.98
CA HIS A 689 31.63 38.95 -1.96
C HIS A 689 30.79 39.82 -1.03
N ASP A 690 29.54 40.07 -1.44
CA ASP A 690 28.54 40.72 -0.61
C ASP A 690 28.03 39.72 0.44
N VAL A 691 27.94 40.18 1.67
CA VAL A 691 27.43 39.41 2.81
C VAL A 691 26.41 40.24 3.57
N VAL A 692 25.41 39.56 4.11
CA VAL A 692 24.46 40.13 5.06
C VAL A 692 24.92 39.76 6.45
N VAL A 693 25.16 40.75 7.29
CA VAL A 693 25.49 40.55 8.70
C VAL A 693 24.29 40.91 9.55
N THR A 694 23.87 39.97 10.38
CA THR A 694 22.77 40.14 11.33
C THR A 694 23.34 40.11 12.75
N VAL A 695 23.06 41.18 13.52
CA VAL A 695 23.41 41.27 14.94
C VAL A 695 22.12 41.32 15.75
N GLU A 696 21.88 40.28 16.53
CA GLU A 696 20.71 40.14 17.39
C GLU A 696 21.10 40.25 18.86
N ILE A 697 20.29 40.99 19.62
CA ILE A 697 20.39 41.07 21.08
C ILE A 697 19.03 40.69 21.64
N PRO A 698 18.95 39.92 22.73
CA PRO A 698 17.69 39.61 23.38
C PRO A 698 16.84 40.87 23.63
N ASN A 699 15.56 40.83 23.26
CA ASN A 699 14.59 41.92 23.41
C ASN A 699 14.87 43.21 22.58
N ARG A 700 15.65 43.12 21.49
CA ARG A 700 15.75 44.18 20.47
C ARG A 700 15.53 43.63 19.06
N PRO A 701 15.01 44.47 18.14
CA PRO A 701 14.96 44.08 16.74
C PRO A 701 16.36 43.81 16.20
N ALA A 702 16.48 42.73 15.42
CA ALA A 702 17.72 42.36 14.72
C ALA A 702 18.23 43.53 13.89
N ASN A 703 19.53 43.81 13.98
CA ASN A 703 20.17 44.84 13.17
C ASN A 703 20.92 44.18 12.02
N ASN A 704 20.37 44.33 10.81
CA ASN A 704 20.94 43.74 9.60
C ASN A 704 21.65 44.83 8.81
N PHE A 705 22.87 44.55 8.37
CA PHE A 705 23.59 45.45 7.48
C PHE A 705 24.36 44.68 6.41
N ASP A 706 24.36 45.23 5.20
CA ASP A 706 25.14 44.70 4.09
C ASP A 706 26.61 45.09 4.27
N SER A 707 27.50 44.13 4.06
CA SER A 707 28.94 44.32 4.12
C SER A 707 29.61 43.49 3.01
N THR A 708 30.92 43.60 2.89
CA THR A 708 31.70 42.78 1.96
C THR A 708 32.83 42.04 2.66
N ILE A 709 33.16 40.85 2.16
CA ILE A 709 34.34 40.08 2.56
C ILE A 709 35.20 39.85 1.34
N THR A 710 36.47 40.23 1.42
CA THR A 710 37.46 39.91 0.39
C THR A 710 38.19 38.63 0.79
N PHE A 711 38.03 37.58 -0.01
CA PHE A 711 38.77 36.32 0.11
C PHE A 711 40.00 36.40 -0.78
N SER A 712 41.19 36.28 -0.18
CA SER A 712 42.50 36.37 -0.85
C SER A 712 43.27 35.06 -0.82
#